data_AF-A0A644XUM5-F1
#
_entry.id   AF-A0A644XUM5-F1
#
_cell.length_a   1.000
_cell.length_b   1.000
_cell.length_c   1.000
_cell.angle_alpha   90.00
_cell.angle_beta   90.00
_cell.angle_gamma   90.00
#
_symmetry.space_group_name_H-M   'P 1'
#
loop_
_entity.id
_entity.type
_entity.pdbx_description
1 polymer ?
#
loop_
_entity_poly.entity_id
_entity_poly.type
_entity_poly.pdbx_seq_one_letter_code
_entity_poly.pdbx_strand_id
1 'polypeptide(L)'
;MKPYLESVRRLSRTGLVLFVLSVVASIVVSMQYCISQNNSRLLSLTQMFLPLMVYTFAGGIVMAFDGFSFLTRRADSDYYHSLPIARKNLFWAVTFAALTWIAATVLASSLMTTIVFTLTKTIFVPLYPLVAVPFYIVAAMLVFAAAAIACSLSGTILTNLAITLVVLFLPRFIQFSIARGVISKAILWSWFDLPWYLNPTTNIATGQIVVLSRVILKNEMFQFVNIAYSLALTVGELFLGSFFFTRRHSEVAEHGAKNAKVQTLFACLLILPVVLLFSSGVMSATWQNILLVFGVALGCFIIYQTVVLRNAKKVLRSLPWYLVPALLAVCIYFGVQVTGIAVRNEIPERSEITYVSFPGSDRASDTRSYSSMQIEKVHFTGKDIVDYAYVALMDNIDSVNRYGYFNYDFDPLSSNYIISEPVTFGLSNGTTISRILVFTNGNLLNTMRNANSEYFKAIHTLPPMDSVRTRQGVDVFDKEYIKSENVINTFYEEVEEKSLIPYAEFRQHTVENNYYNQNEQQSFGYLTYSGYVGMVRYYDYFEINLETPNTCSAWMKMKNDGSSKEYLDLLSQICDASESFLDTSDSIDVTFTLYNLPFSDDTKQSMSFYYNRYGGDTSNSNSQYVELAKELTKLLLKSKPTTDPNALCIYTQWSGRAMGANHDYIGADEMIYPVSTYSNSLYGTYGDVVYASDGSAMYVSRNGSIYSYNPCYRVFAPEDEARVLEILEQWRILNRTYYYTSDGVDDGEPSIGDVLQPLPTPTPTPNNAG
;
A
#
# COMPACT_ATOMS: atom_id res chain seq x y z
N MET A 1 11.86 47.31 9.03
CA MET A 1 10.92 46.80 10.05
C MET A 1 9.48 47.31 9.87
N LYS A 2 9.22 48.63 9.78
CA LYS A 2 7.84 49.16 9.63
C LYS A 2 7.00 48.56 8.46
N PRO A 3 7.52 48.41 7.22
CA PRO A 3 6.72 47.86 6.11
C PRO A 3 6.37 46.38 6.27
N TYR A 4 7.25 45.62 6.93
CA TYR A 4 7.03 44.21 7.25
C TYR A 4 5.91 44.05 8.28
N LEU A 5 5.96 44.79 9.40
CA LEU A 5 4.94 44.71 10.44
C LEU A 5 3.55 45.10 9.91
N GLU A 6 3.47 46.11 9.05
CA GLU A 6 2.21 46.48 8.41
C GLU A 6 1.69 45.39 7.47
N SER A 7 2.59 44.74 6.73
CA SER A 7 2.23 43.60 5.87
C SER A 7 1.73 42.41 6.69
N VAL A 8 2.34 42.12 7.84
CA VAL A 8 1.87 41.09 8.79
C VAL A 8 0.48 41.43 9.32
N ARG A 9 0.26 42.70 9.71
CA ARG A 9 -1.04 43.18 10.20
C ARG A 9 -2.11 43.05 9.12
N ARG A 10 -1.83 43.43 7.87
CA ARG A 10 -2.78 43.32 6.77
C ARG A 10 -3.14 41.87 6.47
N LEU A 11 -2.15 40.97 6.44
CA LEU A 11 -2.38 39.54 6.23
C LEU A 11 -3.03 38.84 7.43
N SER A 12 -3.13 39.49 8.59
CA SER A 12 -3.55 38.82 9.83
C SER A 12 -4.93 38.18 9.76
N ARG A 13 -5.91 38.82 9.12
CA ARG A 13 -7.27 38.26 9.00
C ARG A 13 -7.24 36.93 8.23
N THR A 14 -6.60 36.94 7.07
CA THR A 14 -6.51 35.77 6.19
C THR A 14 -5.62 34.69 6.79
N GLY A 15 -4.47 35.10 7.34
CA GLY A 15 -3.53 34.24 8.03
C GLY A 15 -4.15 33.52 9.24
N LEU A 16 -4.92 34.23 10.09
CA LEU A 16 -5.62 33.64 11.24
C LEU A 16 -6.68 32.63 10.80
N VAL A 17 -7.47 32.93 9.77
CA VAL A 17 -8.49 31.99 9.27
C VAL A 17 -7.83 30.71 8.78
N LEU A 18 -6.80 30.83 7.95
CA LEU A 18 -6.07 29.66 7.43
C LEU A 18 -5.35 28.89 8.54
N PHE A 19 -4.78 29.60 9.52
CA PHE A 19 -4.16 29.03 10.71
C PHE A 19 -5.16 28.16 11.49
N VAL A 20 -6.31 28.74 11.85
CA VAL A 20 -7.35 28.03 12.62
C VAL A 20 -7.87 26.83 11.86
N LEU A 21 -8.19 26.99 10.57
CA LEU A 21 -8.69 25.88 9.74
C LEU A 21 -7.67 24.74 9.64
N SER A 22 -6.39 25.06 9.40
CA SER A 22 -5.35 24.04 9.29
C SER A 22 -5.11 23.32 10.61
N VAL A 23 -5.05 24.05 11.73
CA VAL A 23 -4.84 23.48 13.06
C VAL A 23 -6.01 22.59 13.47
N VAL A 24 -7.24 23.07 13.31
CA VAL A 24 -8.45 22.28 13.62
C VAL A 24 -8.53 21.03 12.74
N ALA A 25 -8.28 21.16 11.44
CA ALA A 25 -8.25 20.00 10.54
C ALA A 25 -7.15 18.99 10.94
N SER A 26 -5.98 19.47 11.36
CA SER A 26 -4.88 18.62 11.87
C SER A 26 -5.30 17.82 13.10
N ILE A 27 -5.99 18.46 14.05
CA ILE A 27 -6.52 17.78 15.24
C ILE A 27 -7.58 16.74 14.85
N VAL A 28 -8.57 17.13 14.04
CA VAL A 28 -9.69 16.25 13.65
C VAL A 28 -9.19 15.02 12.89
N VAL A 29 -8.33 15.20 11.89
CA VAL A 29 -7.78 14.09 11.12
C VAL A 29 -6.90 13.19 12.00
N SER A 30 -6.10 13.76 12.90
CA SER A 30 -5.30 12.97 13.83
C SER A 30 -6.19 12.13 14.76
N MET A 31 -7.25 12.73 15.32
CA MET A 31 -8.24 12.02 16.14
C MET A 31 -8.92 10.88 15.39
N GLN A 32 -9.27 11.08 14.11
CA GLN A 32 -9.87 10.03 13.28
C GLN A 32 -8.95 8.80 13.18
N TYR A 33 -7.65 9.01 12.96
CA TYR A 33 -6.70 7.89 12.92
C TYR A 33 -6.54 7.19 14.27
N CYS A 34 -6.61 7.93 15.38
CA CYS A 34 -6.54 7.35 16.73
C CYS A 34 -7.76 6.47 17.04
N ILE A 35 -8.96 6.90 16.64
CA ILE A 35 -10.20 6.15 16.86
C ILE A 35 -10.27 4.92 15.96
N SER A 36 -9.62 4.95 14.78
CA SER A 36 -9.78 3.89 13.79
C SER A 36 -9.25 2.51 14.18
N GLN A 37 -8.46 2.37 15.28
CA GLN A 37 -7.87 1.18 15.97
C GLN A 37 -7.45 -0.10 15.17
N ASN A 38 -7.79 -0.23 13.89
CA ASN A 38 -7.62 -1.41 13.04
C ASN A 38 -6.41 -1.32 12.11
N ASN A 39 -5.55 -0.31 12.28
CA ASN A 39 -4.34 -0.23 11.47
C ASN A 39 -3.22 -0.99 12.18
N SER A 40 -3.08 -2.27 11.85
CA SER A 40 -1.93 -3.10 12.21
C SER A 40 -0.58 -2.52 11.75
N ARG A 41 -0.62 -1.43 10.97
CA ARG A 41 0.50 -0.72 10.36
C ARG A 41 0.66 0.68 10.94
N LEU A 42 1.92 1.07 11.17
CA LEU A 42 2.30 2.42 11.58
C LEU A 42 1.86 3.48 10.56
N LEU A 43 1.45 4.65 11.03
CA LEU A 43 1.06 5.79 10.17
C LEU A 43 2.21 6.26 9.28
N SER A 44 1.92 6.49 8.00
CA SER A 44 2.84 7.15 7.05
C SER A 44 2.90 8.66 7.27
N LEU A 45 3.98 9.31 6.82
CA LEU A 45 4.14 10.77 6.94
C LEU A 45 2.99 11.52 6.26
N THR A 46 2.57 11.08 5.07
CA THR A 46 1.43 11.68 4.36
C THR A 46 0.11 11.53 5.12
N GLN A 47 -0.11 10.39 5.79
CA GLN A 47 -1.31 10.18 6.61
C GLN A 47 -1.33 11.11 7.83
N MET A 48 -0.18 11.29 8.50
CA MET A 48 -0.07 12.17 9.66
C MET A 48 -0.35 13.64 9.34
N PHE A 49 0.11 14.11 8.18
CA PHE A 49 0.09 15.54 7.84
C PHE A 49 -0.79 15.87 6.63
N LEU A 50 -1.81 15.06 6.35
CA LEU A 50 -2.73 15.25 5.22
C LEU A 50 -3.33 16.68 5.15
N PRO A 51 -3.73 17.32 6.27
CA PRO A 51 -4.21 18.71 6.22
C PRO A 51 -3.17 19.71 5.71
N LEU A 52 -1.89 19.48 5.97
CA LEU A 52 -0.80 20.33 5.48
C LEU A 52 -0.57 20.17 3.97
N MET A 53 -0.93 19.02 3.38
CA MET A 53 -0.94 18.84 1.93
C MET A 53 -1.95 19.78 1.26
N VAL A 54 -3.15 19.91 1.83
CA VAL A 54 -4.17 20.87 1.34
C VAL A 54 -3.74 22.30 1.60
N TYR A 55 -3.22 22.57 2.80
CA TYR A 55 -2.72 23.89 3.18
C TYR A 55 -1.61 24.40 2.28
N THR A 56 -0.73 23.53 1.76
CA THR A 56 0.34 23.91 0.83
C THR A 56 -0.19 24.75 -0.33
N PHE A 57 -1.28 24.30 -0.95
CA PHE A 57 -1.88 25.00 -2.10
C PHE A 57 -2.77 26.15 -1.66
N ALA A 58 -3.66 25.91 -0.69
CA ALA A 58 -4.58 26.93 -0.21
C ALA A 58 -3.84 28.12 0.43
N GLY A 59 -2.91 27.83 1.34
CA GLY A 59 -2.06 28.80 2.01
C GLY A 59 -1.17 29.58 1.03
N GLY A 60 -0.44 28.90 0.14
CA GLY A 60 0.42 29.56 -0.83
C GLY A 60 -0.33 30.53 -1.75
N ILE A 61 -1.44 30.09 -2.35
CA ILE A 61 -2.23 30.91 -3.29
C ILE A 61 -2.93 32.06 -2.56
N VAL A 62 -3.65 31.75 -1.48
CA VAL A 62 -4.48 32.75 -0.79
C VAL A 62 -3.62 33.84 -0.14
N MET A 63 -2.48 33.47 0.46
CA MET A 63 -1.56 34.44 1.06
C MET A 63 -0.92 35.36 0.02
N ALA A 64 -0.57 34.83 -1.16
CA ALA A 64 -0.05 35.65 -2.26
C ALA A 64 -1.14 36.60 -2.80
N PHE A 65 -2.35 36.11 -2.99
CA PHE A 65 -3.44 36.89 -3.56
C PHE A 65 -3.90 37.98 -2.60
N ASP A 66 -3.99 37.71 -1.30
CA ASP A 66 -4.31 38.71 -0.30
C ASP A 66 -3.15 39.70 -0.09
N GLY A 67 -1.91 39.21 -0.07
CA GLY A 67 -0.71 40.02 0.09
C GLY A 67 -0.47 40.99 -1.06
N PHE A 68 -0.81 40.60 -2.28
CA PHE A 68 -0.70 41.42 -3.49
C PHE A 68 -2.05 41.91 -4.04
N SER A 69 -3.13 41.83 -3.26
CA SER A 69 -4.49 42.20 -3.71
C SER A 69 -4.59 43.63 -4.23
N PHE A 70 -3.81 44.56 -3.68
CA PHE A 70 -3.70 45.95 -4.13
C PHE A 70 -3.31 46.09 -5.62
N LEU A 71 -2.68 45.09 -6.23
CA LEU A 71 -2.34 45.08 -7.65
C LEU A 71 -3.52 44.85 -8.58
N THR A 72 -4.66 44.41 -8.05
CA THR A 72 -5.85 44.09 -8.84
C THR A 72 -6.77 45.29 -9.07
N ARG A 73 -6.67 46.32 -8.22
CA ARG A 73 -7.44 47.57 -8.31
C ARG A 73 -6.52 48.72 -8.64
N ARG A 74 -6.91 49.57 -9.59
CA ARG A 74 -6.03 50.64 -10.08
C ARG A 74 -5.72 51.67 -9.01
N ALA A 75 -6.74 52.13 -8.29
CA ALA A 75 -6.59 53.13 -7.23
C ALA A 75 -5.65 52.67 -6.11
N ASP A 76 -5.78 51.41 -5.68
CA ASP A 76 -4.92 50.82 -4.64
C ASP A 76 -3.49 50.65 -5.18
N SER A 77 -3.32 50.17 -6.41
CA SER A 77 -2.01 50.03 -7.04
C SER A 77 -1.25 51.36 -7.11
N ASP A 78 -1.94 52.44 -7.50
CA ASP A 78 -1.36 53.78 -7.57
C ASP A 78 -0.99 54.30 -6.18
N TYR A 79 -1.85 54.11 -5.18
CA TYR A 79 -1.56 54.47 -3.78
C TYR A 79 -0.30 53.77 -3.27
N TYR A 80 -0.21 52.44 -3.38
CA TYR A 80 0.93 51.67 -2.89
C TYR A 80 2.23 51.96 -3.64
N HIS A 81 2.16 52.29 -4.94
CA HIS A 81 3.33 52.72 -5.70
C HIS A 81 3.76 54.17 -5.46
N SER A 82 2.90 54.99 -4.85
CA SER A 82 3.22 56.37 -4.44
C SER A 82 3.88 56.47 -3.06
N LEU A 83 3.83 55.39 -2.25
CA LEU A 83 4.45 55.36 -0.93
C LEU A 83 5.97 55.60 -1.05
N PRO A 84 6.61 56.28 -0.06
CA PRO A 84 8.06 56.54 -0.04
C PRO A 84 8.85 55.27 0.36
N ILE A 85 8.54 54.14 -0.28
CA ILE A 85 9.14 52.84 -0.06
C ILE A 85 9.51 52.26 -1.43
N ALA A 86 10.75 51.80 -1.58
CA ALA A 86 11.17 51.14 -2.82
C ALA A 86 10.28 49.91 -3.12
N ARG A 87 9.83 49.76 -4.36
CA ARG A 87 8.97 48.64 -4.80
C ARG A 87 9.55 47.27 -4.43
N LYS A 88 10.86 47.09 -4.56
CA LYS A 88 11.56 45.87 -4.14
C LYS A 88 11.37 45.59 -2.64
N ASN A 89 11.48 46.61 -1.79
CA ASN A 89 11.32 46.46 -0.34
C ASN A 89 9.87 46.14 0.04
N LEU A 90 8.89 46.68 -0.70
CA LEU A 90 7.48 46.34 -0.53
C LEU A 90 7.21 44.87 -0.86
N PHE A 91 7.74 44.37 -1.98
CA PHE A 91 7.60 42.95 -2.37
C PHE A 91 8.14 42.00 -1.28
N TRP A 92 9.36 42.26 -0.79
CA TRP A 92 9.96 41.44 0.25
C TRP A 92 9.26 41.58 1.60
N ALA A 93 8.73 42.76 1.94
CA ALA A 93 7.93 42.94 3.15
C ALA A 93 6.67 42.06 3.16
N VAL A 94 5.94 42.00 2.03
CA VAL A 94 4.77 41.12 1.86
C VAL A 94 5.19 39.65 1.88
N THR A 95 6.28 39.30 1.19
CA THR A 95 6.79 37.92 1.12
C THR A 95 7.19 37.40 2.51
N PHE A 96 7.95 38.17 3.29
CA PHE A 96 8.34 37.76 4.64
C PHE A 96 7.14 37.70 5.59
N ALA A 97 6.16 38.59 5.44
CA ALA A 97 4.93 38.52 6.22
C ALA A 97 4.12 37.26 5.91
N ALA A 98 4.04 36.85 4.64
CA ALA A 98 3.42 35.59 4.25
C ALA A 98 4.19 34.37 4.78
N LEU A 99 5.52 34.38 4.68
CA LEU A 99 6.38 33.34 5.26
C LEU A 99 6.13 33.16 6.76
N THR A 100 5.99 34.24 7.52
CA THR A 100 5.70 34.18 8.97
C THR A 100 4.39 33.44 9.24
N TRP A 101 3.32 33.76 8.51
CA TRP A 101 2.03 33.09 8.67
C TRP A 101 2.06 31.63 8.21
N ILE A 102 2.74 31.33 7.10
CA ILE A 102 2.93 29.97 6.59
C ILE A 102 3.69 29.13 7.62
N ALA A 103 4.84 29.62 8.10
CA ALA A 103 5.65 28.94 9.10
C ALA A 103 4.88 28.73 10.41
N ALA A 104 4.19 29.76 10.91
CA ALA A 104 3.37 29.65 12.12
C ALA A 104 2.29 28.58 11.99
N THR A 105 1.61 28.50 10.83
CA THR A 105 0.54 27.53 10.58
C THR A 105 1.10 26.11 10.49
N VAL A 106 2.16 25.91 9.71
CA VAL A 106 2.81 24.59 9.57
C VAL A 106 3.33 24.08 10.91
N LEU A 107 4.02 24.94 11.68
CA LEU A 107 4.54 24.59 12.99
C LEU A 107 3.41 24.22 13.97
N ALA A 108 2.35 25.03 14.04
CA ALA A 108 1.23 24.76 14.94
C ALA A 108 0.46 23.49 14.55
N SER A 109 0.18 23.28 13.27
CA SER A 109 -0.46 22.05 12.77
C SER A 109 0.40 20.82 13.07
N SER A 110 1.70 20.86 12.76
CA SER A 110 2.61 19.75 13.03
C SER A 110 2.73 19.44 14.51
N LEU A 111 2.80 20.48 15.36
CA LEU A 111 2.84 20.35 16.80
C LEU A 111 1.55 19.73 17.34
N MET A 112 0.38 20.21 16.89
CA MET A 112 -0.90 19.68 17.35
C MET A 112 -1.12 18.22 16.94
N THR A 113 -0.77 17.84 15.70
CA THR A 113 -0.77 16.44 15.28
C THR A 113 0.09 15.57 16.20
N THR A 114 1.31 16.04 16.50
CA THR A 114 2.25 15.32 17.38
C THR A 114 1.68 15.19 18.80
N ILE A 115 1.14 16.27 19.37
CA ILE A 115 0.52 16.27 20.70
C ILE A 115 -0.64 15.28 20.76
N VAL A 116 -1.53 15.29 19.76
CA VAL A 116 -2.68 14.36 19.73
C VAL A 116 -2.18 12.92 19.75
N PHE A 117 -1.26 12.53 18.85
CA PHE A 117 -0.75 11.16 18.83
C PHE A 117 0.02 10.77 20.09
N THR A 118 0.78 11.68 20.70
CA THR A 118 1.45 11.41 21.97
C THR A 118 0.45 11.22 23.12
N LEU A 119 -0.59 12.04 23.20
CA LEU A 119 -1.61 11.95 24.27
C LEU A 119 -2.49 10.71 24.12
N THR A 120 -2.82 10.30 22.90
CA THR A 120 -3.59 9.09 22.61
C THR A 120 -2.74 7.83 22.58
N LYS A 121 -1.42 7.94 22.81
CA LYS A 121 -0.44 6.84 22.72
C LYS A 121 -0.39 6.16 21.34
N THR A 122 -0.86 6.84 20.29
CA THR A 122 -0.79 6.33 18.92
C THR A 122 0.66 6.31 18.46
N ILE A 123 1.14 5.16 17.98
CA ILE A 123 2.53 5.04 17.56
C ILE A 123 2.76 5.70 16.19
N PHE A 124 3.81 6.51 16.11
CA PHE A 124 4.30 7.13 14.89
C PHE A 124 5.84 7.18 14.86
N VAL A 125 6.41 7.55 13.72
CA VAL A 125 7.86 7.76 13.57
C VAL A 125 8.24 9.16 14.08
N PRO A 126 9.02 9.30 15.18
CA PRO A 126 9.29 10.60 15.81
C PRO A 126 10.03 11.62 14.94
N LEU A 127 10.73 11.15 13.90
CA LEU A 127 11.44 12.01 12.95
C LEU A 127 10.50 12.65 11.91
N TYR A 128 9.27 12.14 11.72
CA TYR A 128 8.33 12.68 10.73
C TYR A 128 7.96 14.15 10.95
N PRO A 129 7.59 14.61 12.16
CA PRO A 129 7.37 16.05 12.41
C PRO A 129 8.57 16.92 12.03
N LEU A 130 9.80 16.45 12.27
CA LEU A 130 11.02 17.21 11.99
C LEU A 130 11.25 17.43 10.49
N VAL A 131 10.90 16.44 9.66
CA VAL A 131 10.98 16.54 8.19
C VAL A 131 9.77 17.26 7.61
N ALA A 132 8.58 17.06 8.18
CA ALA A 132 7.34 17.66 7.71
C ALA A 132 7.37 19.19 7.75
N VAL A 133 7.93 19.79 8.81
CA VAL A 133 8.01 21.25 8.96
C VAL A 133 8.73 21.94 7.79
N PRO A 134 10.02 21.67 7.51
CA PRO A 134 10.71 22.29 6.38
C PRO A 134 10.08 21.91 5.04
N PHE A 135 9.60 20.67 4.89
CA PHE A 135 8.92 20.21 3.69
C PHE A 135 7.70 21.08 3.33
N TYR A 136 6.75 21.23 4.26
CA TYR A 136 5.51 21.96 4.00
C TYR A 136 5.71 23.47 3.93
N ILE A 137 6.67 24.04 4.66
CA ILE A 137 7.03 25.46 4.52
C ILE A 137 7.58 25.73 3.11
N VAL A 138 8.54 24.93 2.65
CA VAL A 138 9.14 25.10 1.32
C VAL A 138 8.09 24.88 0.23
N ALA A 139 7.26 23.86 0.36
CA ALA A 139 6.20 23.57 -0.60
C ALA A 139 5.18 24.72 -0.70
N ALA A 140 4.69 25.23 0.44
CA ALA A 140 3.74 26.34 0.46
C ALA A 140 4.35 27.65 -0.07
N MET A 141 5.63 27.90 0.24
CA MET A 141 6.35 29.05 -0.28
C MET A 141 6.64 28.95 -1.78
N LEU A 142 6.82 27.74 -2.32
CA LEU A 142 6.94 27.54 -3.77
C LEU A 142 5.63 27.90 -4.48
N VAL A 143 4.49 27.45 -3.94
CA VAL A 143 3.17 27.84 -4.44
C VAL A 143 2.94 29.35 -4.31
N PHE A 144 3.34 29.94 -3.18
CA PHE A 144 3.29 31.39 -2.98
C PHE A 144 4.14 32.14 -4.02
N ALA A 145 5.35 31.66 -4.31
CA ALA A 145 6.26 32.29 -5.27
C ALA A 145 5.67 32.30 -6.69
N ALA A 146 5.13 31.16 -7.14
CA ALA A 146 4.40 31.06 -8.41
C ALA A 146 3.22 32.03 -8.47
N ALA A 147 2.44 32.13 -7.39
CA ALA A 147 1.31 33.06 -7.28
C ALA A 147 1.75 34.53 -7.22
N ALA A 148 2.89 34.84 -6.61
CA ALA A 148 3.46 36.19 -6.57
C ALA A 148 3.96 36.63 -7.95
N ILE A 149 4.56 35.72 -8.73
CA ILE A 149 4.88 35.96 -10.15
C ILE A 149 3.61 36.31 -10.92
N ALA A 150 2.56 35.49 -10.77
CA ALA A 150 1.28 35.71 -11.43
C ALA A 150 0.66 37.07 -11.07
N CYS A 151 0.57 37.37 -9.77
CA CYS A 151 0.12 38.67 -9.27
C CYS A 151 0.94 39.84 -9.82
N SER A 152 2.23 39.63 -10.13
CA SER A 152 3.10 40.67 -10.69
C SER A 152 2.89 40.87 -12.19
N LEU A 153 2.47 39.84 -12.92
CA LEU A 153 2.28 39.86 -14.39
C LEU A 153 0.86 40.22 -14.83
N SER A 154 -0.18 39.97 -14.02
CA SER A 154 -1.58 40.21 -14.39
C SER A 154 -2.38 41.04 -13.38
N GLY A 155 -3.53 41.56 -13.82
CA GLY A 155 -4.34 42.53 -13.08
C GLY A 155 -5.68 42.03 -12.53
N THR A 156 -6.04 40.77 -12.74
CA THR A 156 -7.31 40.21 -12.23
C THR A 156 -7.09 38.90 -11.50
N ILE A 157 -7.95 38.58 -10.52
CA ILE A 157 -7.85 37.34 -9.74
C ILE A 157 -7.87 36.09 -10.64
N LEU A 158 -8.75 36.07 -11.65
CA LEU A 158 -8.87 34.94 -12.58
C LEU A 158 -7.60 34.75 -13.42
N THR A 159 -7.01 35.84 -13.92
CA THR A 159 -5.76 35.75 -14.71
C THR A 159 -4.56 35.43 -13.84
N ASN A 160 -4.51 35.94 -12.61
CA ASN A 160 -3.52 35.54 -11.63
C ASN A 160 -3.61 34.02 -11.38
N LEU A 161 -4.81 33.48 -11.15
CA LEU A 161 -4.98 32.04 -10.91
C LEU A 161 -4.52 31.20 -12.11
N ALA A 162 -4.92 31.57 -13.31
CA ALA A 162 -4.51 30.86 -14.53
C ALA A 162 -2.98 30.86 -14.69
N ILE A 163 -2.31 31.99 -14.46
CA ILE A 163 -0.85 32.09 -14.56
C ILE A 163 -0.18 31.31 -13.41
N THR A 164 -0.71 31.35 -12.18
CA THR A 164 -0.21 30.52 -11.07
C THR A 164 -0.20 29.05 -11.46
N LEU A 165 -1.31 28.55 -12.03
CA LEU A 165 -1.41 27.16 -12.47
C LEU A 165 -0.41 26.84 -13.58
N VAL A 166 -0.20 27.75 -14.53
CA VAL A 166 0.80 27.58 -15.60
C VAL A 166 2.21 27.54 -15.03
N VAL A 167 2.59 28.48 -14.17
CA VAL A 167 3.94 28.55 -13.57
C VAL A 167 4.22 27.30 -12.72
N LEU A 168 3.24 26.88 -11.91
CA LEU A 168 3.40 25.76 -10.99
C LEU A 168 3.38 24.41 -11.71
N PHE A 169 2.38 24.16 -12.57
CA PHE A 169 2.11 22.83 -13.11
C PHE A 169 2.69 22.59 -14.51
N LEU A 170 2.77 23.60 -15.39
CA LEU A 170 3.13 23.35 -16.79
C LEU A 170 4.53 22.75 -16.95
N PRO A 171 5.61 23.31 -16.36
CA PRO A 171 6.95 22.72 -16.49
C PRO A 171 7.00 21.27 -15.98
N ARG A 172 6.26 21.00 -14.90
CA ARG A 172 6.21 19.68 -14.26
C ARG A 172 5.37 18.68 -15.04
N PHE A 173 4.31 19.14 -15.68
CA PHE A 173 3.53 18.33 -16.60
C PHE A 173 4.36 17.93 -17.84
N ILE A 174 5.19 18.83 -18.38
CA ILE A 174 6.12 18.51 -19.48
C ILE A 174 7.12 17.44 -19.02
N GLN A 175 7.77 17.67 -17.87
CA GLN A 175 8.71 16.71 -17.28
C GLN A 175 8.07 15.33 -17.07
N PHE A 176 6.90 15.30 -16.43
CA PHE A 176 6.15 14.06 -16.18
C PHE A 176 5.76 13.36 -17.48
N SER A 177 5.34 14.11 -18.50
CA SER A 177 4.99 13.55 -19.81
C SER A 177 6.20 12.88 -20.47
N ILE A 178 7.37 13.53 -20.44
CA ILE A 178 8.62 12.96 -20.96
C ILE A 178 9.00 11.71 -20.17
N ALA A 179 9.06 11.80 -18.84
CA ALA A 179 9.43 10.70 -17.96
C ALA A 179 8.54 9.47 -18.17
N ARG A 180 7.21 9.68 -18.18
CA ARG A 180 6.23 8.63 -18.43
C ARG A 180 6.39 8.00 -19.81
N GLY A 181 6.56 8.83 -20.83
CA GLY A 181 6.74 8.38 -22.21
C GLY A 181 8.01 7.54 -22.36
N VAL A 182 9.11 7.96 -21.74
CA VAL A 182 10.38 7.24 -21.76
C VAL A 182 10.27 5.90 -21.02
N ILE A 183 9.68 5.86 -19.82
CA ILE A 183 9.43 4.60 -19.08
C ILE A 183 8.57 3.64 -19.91
N SER A 184 7.48 4.14 -20.49
CA SER A 184 6.59 3.34 -21.34
C SER A 184 7.30 2.74 -22.56
N LYS A 185 8.42 3.35 -23.00
CA LYS A 185 9.23 2.86 -24.11
C LYS A 185 10.48 2.12 -23.65
N ALA A 186 10.95 2.29 -22.43
CA ALA A 186 12.10 1.54 -21.93
C ALA A 186 11.70 0.14 -21.41
N ILE A 187 10.49 -0.02 -20.84
CA ILE A 187 9.91 -1.25 -20.26
C ILE A 187 10.69 -1.82 -19.05
N LEU A 188 12.03 -1.85 -19.11
CA LEU A 188 12.91 -2.29 -18.02
C LEU A 188 13.26 -1.17 -17.02
N TRP A 189 12.77 0.05 -17.21
CA TRP A 189 13.17 1.21 -16.41
C TRP A 189 12.11 1.58 -15.38
N SER A 190 12.50 1.74 -14.11
CA SER A 190 11.58 2.11 -13.03
C SER A 190 11.48 3.63 -12.84
N TRP A 191 10.40 4.07 -12.20
CA TRP A 191 10.22 5.47 -11.78
C TRP A 191 11.29 5.94 -10.77
N PHE A 192 11.84 5.02 -9.99
CA PHE A 192 12.91 5.29 -9.02
C PHE A 192 14.28 5.52 -9.66
N ASP A 193 14.48 4.95 -10.84
CA ASP A 193 15.78 4.94 -11.51
C ASP A 193 15.88 6.08 -12.54
N LEU A 194 14.88 6.95 -12.59
CA LEU A 194 14.89 8.14 -13.44
C LEU A 194 15.96 9.12 -12.97
N PRO A 195 16.66 9.81 -13.88
CA PRO A 195 17.55 10.88 -13.50
C PRO A 195 16.75 12.00 -12.79
N TRP A 196 17.40 12.71 -11.88
CA TRP A 196 16.75 13.70 -11.02
C TRP A 196 15.92 14.73 -11.80
N TYR A 197 16.36 15.15 -12.99
CA TYR A 197 15.63 16.13 -13.80
C TYR A 197 14.38 15.58 -14.50
N LEU A 198 14.19 14.25 -14.55
CA LEU A 198 12.97 13.59 -14.99
C LEU A 198 12.13 13.04 -13.83
N ASN A 199 12.72 12.88 -12.64
CA ASN A 199 12.00 12.39 -11.47
C ASN A 199 10.89 13.39 -11.04
N PRO A 200 9.60 13.01 -11.10
CA PRO A 200 8.49 13.92 -10.88
C PRO A 200 8.29 14.35 -9.42
N THR A 201 8.97 13.73 -8.45
CA THR A 201 8.89 14.12 -7.03
C THR A 201 9.95 15.14 -6.60
N THR A 202 10.89 15.51 -7.49
CA THR A 202 11.91 16.53 -7.19
C THR A 202 11.34 17.87 -6.78
N ASN A 203 10.25 18.30 -7.44
CA ASN A 203 9.46 19.45 -6.98
C ASN A 203 8.41 18.98 -5.97
N ILE A 204 8.62 19.32 -4.71
CA ILE A 204 7.80 18.80 -3.61
C ILE A 204 6.37 19.35 -3.58
N ALA A 205 6.10 20.51 -4.21
CA ALA A 205 4.74 21.03 -4.29
C ALA A 205 3.93 20.23 -5.31
N THR A 206 4.41 20.11 -6.55
CA THR A 206 3.71 19.32 -7.58
C THR A 206 3.81 17.81 -7.33
N GLY A 207 4.89 17.35 -6.69
CA GLY A 207 5.10 15.96 -6.29
C GLY A 207 3.95 15.43 -5.43
N GLN A 208 3.38 16.28 -4.55
CA GLN A 208 2.21 15.94 -3.73
C GLN A 208 0.98 15.57 -4.58
N ILE A 209 0.85 16.13 -5.78
CA ILE A 209 -0.23 15.75 -6.72
C ILE A 209 0.13 14.48 -7.48
N VAL A 210 1.40 14.33 -7.89
CA VAL A 210 1.87 13.13 -8.62
C VAL A 210 1.65 11.88 -7.79
N VAL A 211 1.95 11.90 -6.49
CA VAL A 211 1.82 10.74 -5.60
C VAL A 211 0.38 10.29 -5.38
N LEU A 212 -0.63 11.14 -5.66
CA LEU A 212 -2.04 10.71 -5.70
C LEU A 212 -2.30 9.70 -6.83
N SER A 213 -1.58 9.83 -7.95
CA SER A 213 -1.65 8.91 -9.08
C SER A 213 -0.57 7.82 -9.06
N ARG A 214 0.50 8.05 -8.30
CA ARG A 214 1.70 7.20 -8.21
C ARG A 214 2.13 7.05 -6.75
N VAL A 215 1.32 6.30 -5.99
CA VAL A 215 1.52 6.03 -4.56
C VAL A 215 2.93 5.51 -4.25
N ILE A 216 3.48 4.70 -5.15
CA ILE A 216 4.86 4.20 -5.17
C ILE A 216 5.93 5.27 -4.88
N LEU A 217 5.73 6.53 -5.28
CA LEU A 217 6.75 7.59 -5.15
C LEU A 217 6.61 8.44 -3.87
N LYS A 218 5.71 8.09 -2.95
CA LYS A 218 5.44 8.90 -1.75
C LYS A 218 6.68 9.18 -0.91
N ASN A 219 7.49 8.16 -0.64
CA ASN A 219 8.65 8.29 0.23
C ASN A 219 9.77 9.14 -0.40
N GLU A 220 9.97 9.03 -1.72
CA GLU A 220 10.99 9.80 -2.47
C GLU A 220 10.81 11.31 -2.30
N MET A 221 9.57 11.78 -2.27
CA MET A 221 9.24 13.20 -2.17
C MET A 221 9.82 13.86 -0.91
N PHE A 222 9.97 13.11 0.19
CA PHE A 222 10.44 13.63 1.48
C PHE A 222 11.96 13.64 1.62
N GLN A 223 12.71 13.18 0.61
CA GLN A 223 14.16 13.24 0.63
C GLN A 223 14.67 14.68 0.70
N PHE A 224 15.74 14.89 1.49
CA PHE A 224 16.33 16.21 1.70
C PHE A 224 16.75 16.89 0.39
N VAL A 225 17.26 16.14 -0.58
CA VAL A 225 17.65 16.65 -1.90
C VAL A 225 16.48 17.31 -2.63
N ASN A 226 15.28 16.72 -2.54
CA ASN A 226 14.06 17.26 -3.18
C ASN A 226 13.57 18.53 -2.47
N ILE A 227 13.68 18.56 -1.13
CA ILE A 227 13.40 19.77 -0.33
C ILE A 227 14.37 20.89 -0.70
N ALA A 228 15.67 20.61 -0.77
CA ALA A 228 16.71 21.58 -1.11
C ALA A 228 16.57 22.10 -2.54
N TYR A 229 16.30 21.23 -3.51
CA TYR A 229 16.03 21.61 -4.89
C TYR A 229 14.79 22.52 -4.98
N SER A 230 13.70 22.15 -4.30
CA SER A 230 12.48 22.95 -4.28
C SER A 230 12.69 24.30 -3.59
N LEU A 231 13.52 24.36 -2.55
CA LEU A 231 13.91 25.62 -1.91
C LEU A 231 14.69 26.53 -2.88
N ALA A 232 15.63 25.97 -3.64
CA ALA A 232 16.37 26.72 -4.65
C ALA A 232 15.42 27.29 -5.72
N LEU A 233 14.44 26.51 -6.16
CA LEU A 233 13.38 26.98 -7.07
C LEU A 233 12.54 28.10 -6.44
N THR A 234 12.08 27.93 -5.21
CA THR A 234 11.31 28.96 -4.49
C THR A 234 12.08 30.28 -4.45
N VAL A 235 13.37 30.24 -4.11
CA VAL A 235 14.23 31.42 -4.08
C VAL A 235 14.33 32.05 -5.48
N GLY A 236 14.59 31.25 -6.52
CA GLY A 236 14.66 31.71 -7.90
C GLY A 236 13.35 32.36 -8.38
N GLU A 237 12.22 31.74 -8.10
CA GLU A 237 10.89 32.24 -8.43
C GLU A 237 10.55 33.53 -7.68
N LEU A 238 10.92 33.66 -6.40
CA LEU A 238 10.74 34.91 -5.64
C LEU A 238 11.59 36.05 -6.21
N PHE A 239 12.82 35.79 -6.66
CA PHE A 239 13.62 36.80 -7.35
C PHE A 239 13.00 37.22 -8.69
N LEU A 240 12.48 36.27 -9.47
CA LEU A 240 11.73 36.56 -10.70
C LEU A 240 10.46 37.36 -10.41
N GLY A 241 9.71 36.99 -9.38
CA GLY A 241 8.52 37.71 -8.92
C GLY A 241 8.85 39.14 -8.52
N SER A 242 9.91 39.34 -7.73
CA SER A 242 10.41 40.67 -7.34
C SER A 242 10.79 41.51 -8.57
N PHE A 243 11.48 40.90 -9.53
CA PHE A 243 11.87 41.54 -10.78
C PHE A 243 10.64 42.01 -11.57
N PHE A 244 9.66 41.15 -11.81
CA PHE A 244 8.43 41.51 -12.52
C PHE A 244 7.63 42.56 -11.75
N PHE A 245 7.54 42.44 -10.43
CA PHE A 245 6.85 43.41 -9.56
C PHE A 245 7.43 44.81 -9.69
N THR A 246 8.76 44.95 -9.68
CA THR A 246 9.41 46.28 -9.77
C THR A 246 9.13 46.98 -11.10
N ARG A 247 8.98 46.22 -12.19
CA ARG A 247 8.74 46.72 -13.55
C ARG A 247 7.27 46.83 -13.93
N ARG A 248 6.36 46.40 -13.05
CA ARG A 248 4.93 46.48 -13.29
C ARG A 248 4.47 47.95 -13.36
N HIS A 249 3.67 48.26 -14.37
CA HIS A 249 2.94 49.52 -14.44
C HIS A 249 1.56 49.37 -13.77
N SER A 250 1.10 50.39 -13.03
CA SER A 250 -0.20 50.34 -12.35
C SER A 250 -1.39 50.15 -13.30
N GLU A 251 -1.24 50.55 -14.58
CA GLU A 251 -2.27 50.41 -15.61
C GLU A 251 -2.62 48.97 -16.00
N VAL A 252 -1.87 48.00 -15.49
CA VAL A 252 -2.15 46.57 -15.66
C VAL A 252 -3.31 46.14 -14.76
N ALA A 253 -3.59 46.85 -13.66
CA ALA A 253 -4.73 46.57 -12.79
C ALA A 253 -6.06 46.62 -13.56
N GLU A 254 -7.04 45.82 -13.13
CA GLU A 254 -8.39 45.68 -13.74
C GLU A 254 -8.42 45.14 -15.18
N HIS A 255 -7.25 44.91 -15.79
CA HIS A 255 -7.12 44.33 -17.12
C HIS A 255 -6.35 43.01 -17.06
N GLY A 256 -6.74 42.05 -17.92
CA GLY A 256 -5.86 40.96 -18.30
C GLY A 256 -4.66 41.50 -19.11
N ALA A 257 -3.74 40.64 -19.55
CA ALA A 257 -2.62 41.07 -20.38
C ALA A 257 -3.13 41.88 -21.60
N LYS A 258 -2.79 43.18 -21.68
CA LYS A 258 -3.29 44.10 -22.72
C LYS A 258 -2.78 43.75 -24.13
N ASN A 259 -1.69 43.01 -24.24
CA ASN A 259 -1.03 42.71 -25.51
C ASN A 259 -1.58 41.41 -26.12
N ALA A 260 -2.13 41.49 -27.34
CA ALA A 260 -2.64 40.34 -28.10
C ALA A 260 -1.60 39.21 -28.28
N LYS A 261 -0.30 39.57 -28.33
CA LYS A 261 0.80 38.59 -28.38
C LYS A 261 0.91 37.79 -27.07
N VAL A 262 0.77 38.46 -25.93
CA VAL A 262 0.83 37.83 -24.59
C VAL A 262 -0.41 36.97 -24.35
N GLN A 263 -1.59 37.42 -24.79
CA GLN A 263 -2.82 36.60 -24.76
C GLN A 263 -2.69 35.34 -25.61
N THR A 264 -2.07 35.45 -26.79
CA THR A 264 -1.79 34.30 -27.66
C THR A 264 -0.76 33.36 -27.07
N LEU A 265 0.28 33.88 -26.41
CA LEU A 265 1.22 33.08 -25.65
C LEU A 265 0.52 32.28 -24.54
N PHE A 266 -0.37 32.90 -23.76
CA PHE A 266 -1.15 32.18 -22.74
C PHE A 266 -2.07 31.13 -23.34
N ALA A 267 -2.71 31.41 -24.48
CA ALA A 267 -3.50 30.41 -25.21
C ALA A 267 -2.64 29.19 -25.58
N CYS A 268 -1.42 29.42 -26.07
CA CYS A 268 -0.48 28.34 -26.42
C CYS A 268 -0.06 27.53 -25.19
N LEU A 269 0.29 28.20 -24.08
CA LEU A 269 0.70 27.56 -22.83
C LEU A 269 -0.44 26.73 -22.21
N LEU A 270 -1.69 27.19 -22.35
CA LEU A 270 -2.87 26.51 -21.79
C LEU A 270 -3.22 25.22 -22.54
N ILE A 271 -3.04 25.18 -23.87
CA ILE A 271 -3.31 23.96 -24.66
C ILE A 271 -2.15 22.96 -24.68
N LEU A 272 -0.96 23.41 -24.26
CA LEU A 272 0.26 22.60 -24.29
C LEU A 272 0.14 21.28 -23.51
N PRO A 273 -0.48 21.23 -22.31
CA PRO A 273 -0.76 19.96 -21.64
C PRO A 273 -1.60 18.99 -22.46
N VAL A 274 -2.61 19.50 -23.19
CA VAL A 274 -3.52 18.66 -23.99
C VAL A 274 -2.77 17.99 -25.12
N VAL A 275 -1.99 18.76 -25.90
CA VAL A 275 -1.22 18.19 -27.03
C VAL A 275 -0.11 17.24 -26.57
N LEU A 276 0.43 17.40 -25.37
CA LEU A 276 1.44 16.51 -24.80
C LEU A 276 0.90 15.17 -24.29
N LEU A 277 -0.41 15.01 -24.13
CA LEU A 277 -1.01 13.72 -23.76
C LEU A 277 -0.63 12.61 -24.74
N PHE A 278 -0.55 12.94 -26.03
CA PHE A 278 -0.06 12.02 -27.05
C PHE A 278 1.40 11.61 -26.82
N SER A 279 2.28 12.56 -26.50
CA SER A 279 3.72 12.32 -26.30
C SER A 279 4.03 11.56 -25.01
N SER A 280 3.12 11.59 -24.03
CA SER A 280 3.30 10.98 -22.70
C SER A 280 3.10 9.45 -22.65
N GLY A 281 2.66 8.85 -23.75
CA GLY A 281 2.24 7.45 -23.82
C GLY A 281 0.95 7.15 -23.04
N VAL A 282 0.19 8.16 -22.60
CA VAL A 282 -1.09 7.96 -21.87
C VAL A 282 -2.12 7.32 -22.77
N MET A 283 -2.11 7.76 -24.03
CA MET A 283 -2.91 7.19 -25.10
C MET A 283 -2.00 6.42 -26.04
N SER A 284 -2.50 5.31 -26.58
CA SER A 284 -1.81 4.63 -27.67
C SER A 284 -1.68 5.58 -28.85
N ALA A 285 -0.53 5.56 -29.52
CA ALA A 285 -0.21 6.44 -30.63
C ALA A 285 -0.89 6.01 -31.95
N THR A 286 -2.21 5.80 -31.90
CA THR A 286 -3.03 5.51 -33.09
C THR A 286 -3.42 6.81 -33.77
N TRP A 287 -3.67 6.75 -35.09
CA TRP A 287 -4.03 7.93 -35.87
C TRP A 287 -5.32 8.60 -35.36
N GLN A 288 -6.29 7.82 -34.86
CA GLN A 288 -7.53 8.33 -34.26
C GLN A 288 -7.25 9.15 -33.00
N ASN A 289 -6.40 8.64 -32.10
CA ASN A 289 -6.05 9.31 -30.85
C ASN A 289 -5.29 10.61 -31.12
N ILE A 290 -4.40 10.62 -32.11
CA ILE A 290 -3.68 11.82 -32.55
C ILE A 290 -4.68 12.88 -33.03
N LEU A 291 -5.58 12.53 -33.95
CA LEU A 291 -6.58 13.47 -34.47
C LEU A 291 -7.49 14.01 -33.36
N LEU A 292 -7.91 13.16 -32.43
CA LEU A 292 -8.74 13.56 -31.29
C LEU A 292 -8.00 14.58 -30.41
N VAL A 293 -6.77 14.28 -29.98
CA VAL A 293 -5.99 15.15 -29.10
C VAL A 293 -5.73 16.51 -29.75
N PHE A 294 -5.28 16.53 -30.99
CA PHE A 294 -4.99 17.77 -31.71
C PHE A 294 -6.28 18.55 -32.02
N GLY A 295 -7.36 17.86 -32.39
CA GLY A 295 -8.67 18.46 -32.63
C GLY A 295 -9.25 19.13 -31.38
N VAL A 296 -9.22 18.45 -30.23
CA VAL A 296 -9.65 19.02 -28.93
C VAL A 296 -8.79 20.21 -28.56
N ALA A 297 -7.47 20.12 -28.67
CA ALA A 297 -6.57 21.23 -28.38
C ALA A 297 -6.84 22.46 -29.27
N LEU A 298 -7.12 22.25 -30.57
CA LEU A 298 -7.49 23.31 -31.50
C LEU A 298 -8.82 23.97 -31.10
N GLY A 299 -9.81 23.17 -30.72
CA GLY A 299 -11.08 23.66 -30.17
C GLY A 299 -10.88 24.53 -28.94
N CYS A 300 -10.11 24.05 -27.95
CA CYS A 300 -9.76 24.80 -26.74
C CYS A 300 -9.04 26.13 -27.07
N PHE A 301 -8.10 26.11 -28.02
CA PHE A 301 -7.38 27.31 -28.46
C PHE A 301 -8.32 28.35 -29.04
N ILE A 302 -9.23 27.95 -29.96
CA ILE A 302 -10.19 28.85 -30.60
C ILE A 302 -11.17 29.43 -29.57
N ILE A 303 -11.67 28.59 -28.65
CA ILE A 303 -12.60 29.02 -27.58
C ILE A 303 -11.92 30.09 -26.70
N TYR A 304 -10.72 29.80 -26.18
CA TYR A 304 -9.99 30.74 -25.33
C TYR A 304 -9.74 32.08 -26.04
N GLN A 305 -9.25 32.02 -27.28
CA GLN A 305 -8.93 33.21 -28.07
C GLN A 305 -10.19 34.04 -28.38
N THR A 306 -11.33 33.39 -28.60
CA THR A 306 -12.61 34.07 -28.83
C THR A 306 -13.06 34.84 -27.59
N VAL A 307 -12.95 34.24 -26.40
CA VAL A 307 -13.31 34.88 -25.12
C VAL A 307 -12.43 36.09 -24.82
N VAL A 308 -11.12 35.97 -25.06
CA VAL A 308 -10.14 36.99 -24.67
C VAL A 308 -10.01 38.11 -25.70
N LEU A 309 -9.88 37.79 -27.00
CA LEU A 309 -9.69 38.79 -28.05
C LEU A 309 -11.00 39.46 -28.48
N ARG A 310 -12.14 38.80 -28.24
CA ARG A 310 -13.51 39.27 -28.59
C ARG A 310 -13.65 39.78 -30.02
N ASN A 311 -12.83 39.28 -30.95
CA ASN A 311 -12.77 39.75 -32.33
C ASN A 311 -12.34 38.62 -33.27
N ALA A 312 -13.24 38.20 -34.16
CA ALA A 312 -13.02 37.07 -35.08
C ALA A 312 -11.80 37.24 -36.01
N LYS A 313 -11.53 38.47 -36.51
CA LYS A 313 -10.34 38.72 -37.36
C LYS A 313 -9.04 38.55 -36.59
N LYS A 314 -9.01 38.93 -35.30
CA LYS A 314 -7.84 38.73 -34.43
C LYS A 314 -7.64 37.25 -34.09
N VAL A 315 -8.73 36.50 -33.85
CA VAL A 315 -8.69 35.04 -33.64
C VAL A 315 -8.16 34.33 -34.89
N LEU A 316 -8.65 34.71 -36.08
CA LEU A 316 -8.19 34.09 -37.32
C LEU A 316 -6.68 34.32 -37.56
N ARG A 317 -6.19 35.52 -37.22
CA ARG A 317 -4.75 35.85 -37.29
C ARG A 317 -3.92 35.15 -36.22
N SER A 318 -4.50 34.66 -35.13
CA SER A 318 -3.77 33.95 -34.08
C SER A 318 -3.71 32.44 -34.30
N LEU A 319 -4.54 31.85 -35.17
CA LEU A 319 -4.55 30.41 -35.49
C LEU A 319 -3.18 29.83 -35.86
N PRO A 320 -2.30 30.48 -36.65
CA PRO A 320 -0.99 29.92 -36.95
C PRO A 320 -0.14 29.64 -35.70
N TRP A 321 -0.38 30.34 -34.59
CA TRP A 321 0.34 30.13 -33.33
C TRP A 321 -0.03 28.81 -32.65
N TYR A 322 -1.16 28.18 -32.98
CA TYR A 322 -1.49 26.82 -32.55
C TYR A 322 -0.42 25.81 -33.00
N LEU A 323 0.26 26.06 -34.13
CA LEU A 323 1.31 25.17 -34.63
C LEU A 323 2.51 25.10 -33.69
N VAL A 324 2.75 26.11 -32.85
CA VAL A 324 3.88 26.12 -31.91
C VAL A 324 3.77 25.00 -30.86
N PRO A 325 2.71 24.91 -30.03
CA PRO A 325 2.56 23.81 -29.09
C PRO A 325 2.39 22.46 -29.80
N ALA A 326 1.73 22.43 -30.97
CA ALA A 326 1.60 21.21 -31.78
C ALA A 326 2.95 20.64 -32.22
N LEU A 327 3.83 21.46 -32.81
CA LEU A 327 5.17 21.06 -33.23
C LEU A 327 6.03 20.66 -32.05
N LEU A 328 5.94 21.38 -30.93
CA LEU A 328 6.66 21.02 -29.71
C LEU A 328 6.25 19.62 -29.20
N ALA A 329 4.96 19.30 -29.21
CA ALA A 329 4.47 17.99 -28.81
C ALA A 329 5.00 16.87 -29.72
N VAL A 330 5.04 17.11 -31.03
CA VAL A 330 5.62 16.16 -32.01
C VAL A 330 7.12 15.98 -31.77
N CYS A 331 7.87 17.06 -31.54
CA CYS A 331 9.31 16.99 -31.24
C CYS A 331 9.56 16.18 -29.95
N ILE A 332 8.78 16.44 -28.90
CA ILE A 332 8.87 15.69 -27.64
C ILE A 332 8.52 14.22 -27.85
N TYR A 333 7.49 13.90 -28.65
CA TYR A 333 7.11 12.52 -28.95
C TYR A 333 8.27 11.74 -29.58
N PHE A 334 8.89 12.28 -30.63
CA PHE A 334 10.04 11.62 -31.27
C PHE A 334 11.26 11.56 -30.35
N GLY A 335 11.53 12.62 -29.58
CA GLY A 335 12.58 12.62 -28.56
C GLY A 335 12.39 11.51 -27.53
N VAL A 336 11.15 11.30 -27.07
CA VAL A 336 10.77 10.20 -26.17
C VAL A 336 10.99 8.84 -26.81
N GLN A 337 10.60 8.65 -28.09
CA GLN A 337 10.82 7.37 -28.79
C GLN A 337 12.31 7.04 -28.87
N VAL A 338 13.13 7.99 -29.34
CA VAL A 338 14.58 7.80 -29.50
C VAL A 338 15.24 7.55 -28.15
N THR A 339 14.92 8.35 -27.14
CA THR A 339 15.49 8.21 -25.80
C THR A 339 15.09 6.88 -25.15
N GLY A 340 13.82 6.48 -25.26
CA GLY A 340 13.34 5.21 -24.70
C GLY A 340 13.99 3.98 -25.33
N ILE A 341 14.22 3.99 -26.64
CA ILE A 341 14.96 2.92 -27.35
C ILE A 341 16.44 2.94 -26.95
N ALA A 342 17.06 4.11 -26.89
CA ALA A 342 18.47 4.24 -26.51
C ALA A 342 18.73 3.71 -25.09
N VAL A 343 17.92 4.11 -24.10
CA VAL A 343 18.08 3.66 -22.71
C VAL A 343 17.78 2.17 -22.57
N ARG A 344 16.77 1.65 -23.29
CA ARG A 344 16.48 0.21 -23.29
C ARG A 344 17.68 -0.62 -23.75
N ASN A 345 18.36 -0.16 -24.79
CA ASN A 345 19.45 -0.88 -25.44
C ASN A 345 20.84 -0.54 -24.88
N GLU A 346 20.91 0.26 -23.83
CA GLU A 346 22.15 0.52 -23.12
C GLU A 346 22.55 -0.71 -22.31
N ILE A 347 23.66 -1.35 -22.73
CA ILE A 347 24.26 -2.51 -22.07
C ILE A 347 25.71 -2.15 -21.76
N PRO A 348 26.14 -2.15 -20.48
CA PRO A 348 27.54 -1.91 -20.14
C PRO A 348 28.43 -3.06 -20.61
N GLU A 349 29.73 -2.82 -20.79
CA GLU A 349 30.65 -3.92 -21.03
C GLU A 349 30.78 -4.78 -19.76
N ARG A 350 30.86 -6.10 -19.91
CA ARG A 350 30.96 -7.00 -18.76
C ARG A 350 32.15 -6.67 -17.85
N SER A 351 33.28 -6.26 -18.42
CA SER A 351 34.49 -5.83 -17.71
C SER A 351 34.35 -4.53 -16.94
N GLU A 352 33.37 -3.70 -17.29
CA GLU A 352 33.10 -2.44 -16.58
C GLU A 352 32.26 -2.67 -15.31
N ILE A 353 31.54 -3.79 -15.21
CA ILE A 353 30.68 -4.10 -14.07
C ILE A 353 31.53 -4.56 -12.89
N THR A 354 31.55 -3.73 -11.84
CA THR A 354 32.30 -3.98 -10.59
C THR A 354 31.46 -4.71 -9.55
N TYR A 355 30.16 -4.43 -9.49
CA TYR A 355 29.22 -5.09 -8.61
C TYR A 355 27.80 -5.05 -9.17
N VAL A 356 26.94 -5.90 -8.63
CA VAL A 356 25.48 -5.79 -8.77
C VAL A 356 24.85 -5.62 -7.39
N SER A 357 23.76 -4.87 -7.30
CA SER A 357 22.95 -4.77 -6.09
C SER A 357 21.48 -4.97 -6.41
N PHE A 358 20.72 -5.42 -5.41
CA PHE A 358 19.31 -5.76 -5.54
C PHE A 358 18.51 -4.93 -4.53
N PRO A 359 18.00 -3.76 -4.95
CA PRO A 359 17.30 -2.86 -4.03
C PRO A 359 15.96 -3.40 -3.51
N GLY A 360 15.48 -4.55 -3.98
CA GLY A 360 14.20 -5.15 -3.62
C GLY A 360 13.02 -4.61 -4.43
N SER A 361 12.07 -5.49 -4.78
CA SER A 361 10.83 -5.13 -5.48
C SER A 361 9.90 -4.29 -4.60
N ASP A 362 10.00 -4.47 -3.28
CA ASP A 362 9.24 -3.77 -2.26
C ASP A 362 9.68 -2.31 -2.03
N ARG A 363 10.72 -1.81 -2.72
CA ARG A 363 11.15 -0.39 -2.65
C ARG A 363 10.04 0.60 -2.98
N ALA A 364 9.02 0.14 -3.69
CA ALA A 364 7.79 0.87 -3.99
C ALA A 364 6.78 0.94 -2.85
N SER A 365 6.92 0.09 -1.84
CA SER A 365 5.94 -0.10 -0.78
C SER A 365 6.07 0.97 0.29
N ASP A 366 4.93 1.47 0.76
CA ASP A 366 4.85 2.27 1.98
C ASP A 366 5.24 1.45 3.23
N THR A 367 5.30 0.11 3.12
CA THR A 367 5.72 -0.82 4.19
C THR A 367 6.62 -1.90 3.60
N ARG A 368 7.93 -1.74 3.77
CA ARG A 368 8.98 -2.66 3.28
C ARG A 368 9.23 -3.78 4.29
N SER A 369 9.81 -4.90 3.88
CA SER A 369 10.34 -5.89 4.82
C SER A 369 11.63 -5.38 5.45
N TYR A 370 11.91 -5.73 6.70
CA TYR A 370 13.16 -5.32 7.37
C TYR A 370 14.40 -5.86 6.64
N SER A 371 14.32 -7.11 6.16
CA SER A 371 15.36 -7.76 5.35
C SER A 371 15.66 -6.97 4.08
N SER A 372 14.63 -6.52 3.34
CA SER A 372 14.83 -5.69 2.14
C SER A 372 15.62 -4.42 2.42
N MET A 373 15.43 -3.79 3.59
CA MET A 373 16.19 -2.61 4.01
C MET A 373 17.68 -2.90 4.29
N GLN A 374 18.01 -4.13 4.65
CA GLN A 374 19.40 -4.57 4.84
C GLN A 374 20.02 -5.00 3.51
N ILE A 375 19.28 -5.77 2.70
CA ILE A 375 19.72 -6.28 1.40
C ILE A 375 20.02 -5.16 0.41
N GLU A 376 19.24 -4.07 0.43
CA GLU A 376 19.45 -2.90 -0.44
C GLU A 376 20.89 -2.34 -0.37
N LYS A 377 21.57 -2.51 0.77
CA LYS A 377 22.92 -2.00 1.01
C LYS A 377 24.02 -2.97 0.55
N VAL A 378 23.67 -4.19 0.18
CA VAL A 378 24.62 -5.25 -0.16
C VAL A 378 25.10 -5.09 -1.60
N HIS A 379 26.42 -5.12 -1.77
CA HIS A 379 27.05 -5.16 -3.09
C HIS A 379 27.59 -6.56 -3.36
N PHE A 380 27.12 -7.16 -4.46
CA PHE A 380 27.56 -8.47 -4.91
C PHE A 380 28.67 -8.33 -5.95
N THR A 381 29.88 -8.77 -5.58
CA THR A 381 31.09 -8.70 -6.41
C THR A 381 31.54 -10.07 -6.94
N GLY A 382 30.88 -11.15 -6.52
CA GLY A 382 31.18 -12.50 -6.94
C GLY A 382 31.00 -12.67 -8.46
N LYS A 383 31.95 -13.35 -9.12
CA LYS A 383 31.93 -13.49 -10.57
C LYS A 383 30.63 -14.11 -11.09
N ASP A 384 30.17 -15.20 -10.47
CA ASP A 384 29.03 -15.98 -10.95
C ASP A 384 27.72 -15.19 -10.92
N ILE A 385 27.45 -14.47 -9.83
CA ILE A 385 26.22 -13.66 -9.71
C ILE A 385 26.23 -12.45 -10.63
N VAL A 386 27.40 -11.82 -10.83
CA VAL A 386 27.53 -10.70 -11.76
C VAL A 386 27.38 -11.18 -13.21
N ASP A 387 27.97 -12.33 -13.55
CA ASP A 387 27.80 -12.98 -14.87
C ASP A 387 26.33 -13.34 -15.10
N TYR A 388 25.66 -13.94 -14.11
CA TYR A 388 24.25 -14.31 -14.21
C TYR A 388 23.33 -13.10 -14.38
N ALA A 389 23.52 -12.03 -13.60
CA ALA A 389 22.77 -10.78 -13.74
C ALA A 389 23.01 -10.11 -15.10
N TYR A 390 24.24 -10.17 -15.62
CA TYR A 390 24.59 -9.63 -16.93
C TYR A 390 23.92 -10.40 -18.07
N VAL A 391 23.94 -11.73 -18.03
CA VAL A 391 23.23 -12.58 -19.01
C VAL A 391 21.73 -12.31 -18.95
N ALA A 392 21.16 -12.26 -17.74
CA ALA A 392 19.75 -11.91 -17.57
C ALA A 392 19.41 -10.54 -18.19
N LEU A 393 20.26 -9.52 -18.00
CA LEU A 393 20.07 -8.21 -18.65
C LEU A 393 20.00 -8.33 -20.17
N MET A 394 20.93 -9.07 -20.79
CA MET A 394 20.97 -9.26 -22.24
C MET A 394 19.71 -9.98 -22.75
N ASP A 395 19.32 -11.08 -22.10
CA ASP A 395 18.16 -11.88 -22.47
C ASP A 395 16.85 -11.08 -22.34
N ASN A 396 16.72 -10.32 -21.25
CA ASN A 396 15.55 -9.47 -21.02
C ASN A 396 15.43 -8.36 -22.09
N ILE A 397 16.55 -7.72 -22.47
CA ILE A 397 16.55 -6.70 -23.54
C ILE A 397 16.19 -7.32 -24.89
N ASP A 398 16.79 -8.47 -25.23
CA ASP A 398 16.51 -9.17 -26.49
C ASP A 398 15.04 -9.59 -26.57
N SER A 399 14.48 -10.15 -25.49
CA SER A 399 13.05 -10.48 -25.40
C SER A 399 12.16 -9.26 -25.65
N VAL A 400 12.41 -8.16 -24.94
CA VAL A 400 11.59 -6.94 -25.07
C VAL A 400 11.73 -6.34 -26.47
N ASN A 401 12.89 -6.46 -27.12
CA ASN A 401 13.09 -6.01 -28.50
C ASN A 401 12.37 -6.87 -29.53
N ARG A 402 12.30 -8.19 -29.33
CA ARG A 402 11.62 -9.12 -30.24
C ARG A 402 10.10 -9.08 -30.08
N TYR A 403 9.61 -9.12 -28.84
CA TYR A 403 8.20 -9.35 -28.53
C TYR A 403 7.46 -8.10 -28.01
N GLY A 404 8.19 -7.08 -27.53
CA GLY A 404 7.60 -5.90 -26.89
C GLY A 404 7.21 -6.10 -25.43
N TYR A 405 7.50 -7.27 -24.85
CA TYR A 405 7.29 -7.62 -23.44
C TYR A 405 8.32 -8.68 -22.99
N PHE A 406 8.35 -9.00 -21.70
CA PHE A 406 9.17 -10.10 -21.16
C PHE A 406 8.57 -11.44 -21.56
N ASN A 407 9.28 -12.17 -22.42
CA ASN A 407 8.95 -13.50 -22.88
C ASN A 407 10.12 -14.40 -22.48
N TYR A 408 9.81 -15.48 -21.81
CA TYR A 408 10.78 -16.41 -21.26
C TYR A 408 10.30 -17.83 -21.48
N ASP A 409 11.24 -18.71 -21.82
CA ASP A 409 10.95 -20.12 -21.95
C ASP A 409 10.90 -20.78 -20.57
N PHE A 410 10.12 -21.85 -20.45
CA PHE A 410 10.02 -22.64 -19.23
C PHE A 410 11.39 -23.28 -18.90
N ASP A 411 11.90 -23.03 -17.68
CA ASP A 411 13.06 -23.73 -17.14
C ASP A 411 12.57 -24.92 -16.28
N PRO A 412 12.76 -26.17 -16.73
CA PRO A 412 12.34 -27.35 -15.97
C PRO A 412 13.02 -27.47 -14.61
N LEU A 413 14.16 -26.81 -14.39
CA LEU A 413 14.92 -26.83 -13.14
C LEU A 413 14.52 -25.72 -12.18
N SER A 414 13.65 -24.79 -12.58
CA SER A 414 13.24 -23.66 -11.73
C SER A 414 11.95 -23.89 -10.95
N SER A 415 11.23 -25.01 -11.18
CA SER A 415 9.91 -25.27 -10.58
C SER A 415 8.92 -24.10 -10.77
N ASN A 416 9.03 -23.36 -11.88
CA ASN A 416 8.29 -22.11 -12.14
C ASN A 416 8.57 -20.94 -11.16
N TYR A 417 9.64 -21.01 -10.36
CA TYR A 417 10.01 -19.92 -9.46
C TYR A 417 10.77 -18.82 -10.20
N ILE A 418 10.00 -17.85 -10.68
CA ILE A 418 10.48 -16.69 -11.44
C ILE A 418 10.55 -15.48 -10.51
N ILE A 419 11.67 -14.77 -10.53
CA ILE A 419 11.85 -13.53 -9.76
C ILE A 419 11.90 -12.35 -10.73
N SER A 420 11.09 -11.33 -10.46
CA SER A 420 11.15 -10.04 -11.17
C SER A 420 11.45 -8.94 -10.17
N GLU A 421 12.62 -8.31 -10.29
CA GLU A 421 13.07 -7.31 -9.33
C GLU A 421 14.05 -6.29 -9.93
N PRO A 422 14.21 -5.11 -9.32
CA PRO A 422 15.20 -4.14 -9.75
C PRO A 422 16.63 -4.63 -9.45
N VAL A 423 17.52 -4.39 -10.39
CA VAL A 423 18.95 -4.70 -10.33
C VAL A 423 19.73 -3.45 -10.69
N THR A 424 20.72 -3.10 -9.88
CA THR A 424 21.62 -1.98 -10.13
C THR A 424 23.03 -2.51 -10.41
N PHE A 425 23.56 -2.19 -11.58
CA PHE A 425 24.92 -2.48 -12.00
C PHE A 425 25.82 -1.29 -11.65
N GLY A 426 26.81 -1.51 -10.79
CA GLY A 426 27.83 -0.54 -10.47
C GLY A 426 29.03 -0.62 -11.41
N LEU A 427 29.36 0.47 -12.10
CA LEU A 427 30.41 0.49 -13.12
C LEU A 427 31.74 1.03 -12.57
N SER A 428 32.84 0.64 -13.20
CA SER A 428 34.21 1.02 -12.83
C SER A 428 34.48 2.53 -12.88
N ASN A 429 33.68 3.27 -13.66
CA ASN A 429 33.72 4.73 -13.75
C ASN A 429 32.94 5.43 -12.60
N GLY A 430 32.35 4.68 -11.68
CA GLY A 430 31.57 5.19 -10.55
C GLY A 430 30.10 5.51 -10.87
N THR A 431 29.65 5.27 -12.10
CA THR A 431 28.23 5.42 -12.48
C THR A 431 27.46 4.11 -12.27
N THR A 432 26.14 4.19 -12.32
CA THR A 432 25.27 3.03 -12.15
C THR A 432 24.22 2.93 -13.25
N ILE A 433 23.83 1.70 -13.57
CA ILE A 433 22.74 1.39 -14.50
C ILE A 433 21.74 0.51 -13.74
N SER A 434 20.49 0.94 -13.65
CA SER A 434 19.43 0.17 -12.97
C SER A 434 18.36 -0.30 -13.94
N ARG A 435 17.96 -1.58 -13.83
CA ARG A 435 16.96 -2.24 -14.69
C ARG A 435 16.08 -3.17 -13.85
N ILE A 436 14.81 -3.29 -14.22
CA ILE A 436 13.93 -4.36 -13.74
C ILE A 436 14.22 -5.58 -14.60
N LEU A 437 14.71 -6.65 -13.98
CA LEU A 437 15.08 -7.89 -14.65
C LEU A 437 14.17 -9.03 -14.19
N VAL A 438 13.86 -9.92 -15.13
CA VAL A 438 13.22 -11.20 -14.86
C VAL A 438 14.28 -12.29 -14.87
N PHE A 439 14.37 -13.04 -13.78
CA PHE A 439 15.20 -14.22 -13.61
C PHE A 439 14.31 -15.46 -13.69
N THR A 440 14.53 -16.31 -14.69
CA THR A 440 13.73 -17.53 -14.93
C THR A 440 13.99 -18.62 -13.90
N ASN A 441 15.14 -18.56 -13.22
CA ASN A 441 15.50 -19.45 -12.12
C ASN A 441 15.83 -18.65 -10.84
N GLY A 442 14.81 -18.45 -10.01
CA GLY A 442 14.93 -17.73 -8.75
C GLY A 442 15.73 -18.49 -7.68
N ASN A 443 15.67 -19.82 -7.67
CA ASN A 443 16.41 -20.65 -6.73
C ASN A 443 17.92 -20.54 -6.97
N LEU A 444 18.35 -20.53 -8.24
CA LEU A 444 19.74 -20.30 -8.61
C LEU A 444 20.20 -18.91 -8.17
N LEU A 445 19.37 -17.88 -8.39
CA LEU A 445 19.67 -16.52 -7.96
C LEU A 445 19.88 -16.43 -6.45
N ASN A 446 18.95 -16.96 -5.66
CA ASN A 446 19.04 -16.95 -4.20
C ASN A 446 20.26 -17.77 -3.70
N THR A 447 20.57 -18.89 -4.35
CA THR A 447 21.76 -19.69 -4.03
C THR A 447 23.05 -18.91 -4.28
N MET A 448 23.16 -18.21 -5.41
CA MET A 448 24.31 -17.35 -5.70
C MET A 448 24.43 -16.17 -4.73
N ARG A 449 23.29 -15.60 -4.30
CA ARG A 449 23.27 -14.51 -3.29
C ARG A 449 23.71 -14.98 -1.91
N ASN A 450 23.31 -16.18 -1.51
CA ASN A 450 23.67 -16.78 -0.22
C ASN A 450 25.19 -16.95 -0.03
N ALA A 451 25.98 -16.98 -1.12
CA ALA A 451 27.43 -16.97 -1.03
C ALA A 451 28.01 -15.65 -0.47
N ASN A 452 27.26 -14.55 -0.50
CA ASN A 452 27.64 -13.27 0.09
C ASN A 452 27.28 -13.24 1.58
N SER A 453 28.27 -13.01 2.45
CA SER A 453 28.09 -13.02 3.91
C SER A 453 27.17 -11.92 4.43
N GLU A 454 27.15 -10.74 3.80
CA GLU A 454 26.26 -9.64 4.20
C GLU A 454 24.81 -9.96 3.84
N TYR A 455 24.57 -10.52 2.66
CA TYR A 455 23.25 -11.01 2.25
C TYR A 455 22.76 -12.14 3.16
N PHE A 456 23.60 -13.15 3.38
CA PHE A 456 23.30 -14.27 4.27
C PHE A 456 22.87 -13.78 5.66
N LYS A 457 23.64 -12.84 6.24
CA LYS A 457 23.28 -12.22 7.51
C LYS A 457 21.94 -11.46 7.43
N ALA A 458 21.71 -10.69 6.37
CA ALA A 458 20.51 -9.88 6.20
C ALA A 458 19.22 -10.72 6.16
N ILE A 459 19.24 -11.89 5.52
CA ILE A 459 18.06 -12.76 5.41
C ILE A 459 17.85 -13.68 6.62
N HIS A 460 18.81 -13.77 7.54
CA HIS A 460 18.70 -14.56 8.79
C HIS A 460 18.49 -13.68 10.03
N THR A 461 18.55 -12.35 9.89
CA THR A 461 18.43 -11.42 11.02
C THR A 461 17.01 -10.88 11.10
N LEU A 462 16.35 -11.09 12.25
CA LEU A 462 15.07 -10.46 12.56
C LEU A 462 15.23 -8.96 12.89
N PRO A 463 14.16 -8.15 12.81
CA PRO A 463 14.21 -6.76 13.21
C PRO A 463 14.67 -6.61 14.67
N PRO A 464 15.47 -5.58 15.03
CA PRO A 464 15.80 -5.31 16.42
C PRO A 464 14.53 -5.12 17.25
N MET A 465 14.43 -5.79 18.40
CA MET A 465 13.21 -5.79 19.21
C MET A 465 12.75 -4.39 19.63
N ASP A 466 13.70 -3.47 19.86
CA ASP A 466 13.46 -2.07 20.22
C ASP A 466 12.88 -1.22 19.07
N SER A 467 13.06 -1.68 17.84
CA SER A 467 12.49 -1.08 16.63
C SER A 467 11.05 -1.51 16.38
N VAL A 468 10.63 -2.67 16.93
CA VAL A 468 9.27 -3.20 16.81
C VAL A 468 8.33 -2.39 17.69
N ARG A 469 7.19 -2.01 17.13
CA ARG A 469 6.22 -1.13 17.79
C ARG A 469 4.82 -1.71 17.86
N THR A 470 4.43 -2.50 16.88
CA THR A 470 3.20 -3.29 16.94
C THR A 470 3.52 -4.75 16.70
N ARG A 471 2.77 -5.63 17.37
CA ARG A 471 2.82 -7.08 17.25
C ARG A 471 1.40 -7.57 17.05
N GLN A 472 1.13 -8.38 16.03
CA GLN A 472 -0.21 -8.95 15.79
C GLN A 472 -1.32 -7.89 15.73
N GLY A 473 -0.97 -6.69 15.25
CA GLY A 473 -1.89 -5.56 15.16
C GLY A 473 -2.10 -4.78 16.46
N VAL A 474 -1.56 -5.22 17.60
CA VAL A 474 -1.65 -4.50 18.88
C VAL A 474 -0.36 -3.74 19.20
N ASP A 475 -0.48 -2.64 19.94
CA ASP A 475 0.63 -1.73 20.27
C ASP A 475 1.33 -2.11 21.59
N VAL A 476 2.50 -1.51 21.86
CA VAL A 476 3.34 -1.82 23.04
C VAL A 476 2.65 -1.60 24.40
N PHE A 477 1.50 -0.92 24.45
CA PHE A 477 0.76 -0.64 25.68
C PHE A 477 -0.41 -1.60 25.89
N ASP A 478 -0.73 -2.43 24.90
CA ASP A 478 -1.80 -3.42 24.98
C ASP A 478 -1.39 -4.65 25.81
N LYS A 479 -2.35 -5.25 26.51
CA LYS A 479 -2.11 -6.48 27.30
C LYS A 479 -1.79 -7.67 26.39
N GLU A 480 -2.40 -7.76 25.21
CA GLU A 480 -2.13 -8.82 24.23
C GLU A 480 -0.70 -8.72 23.68
N TYR A 481 -0.15 -7.50 23.56
CA TYR A 481 1.26 -7.32 23.19
C TYR A 481 2.19 -7.95 24.22
N ILE A 482 1.91 -7.74 25.51
CA ILE A 482 2.67 -8.31 26.62
C ILE A 482 2.50 -9.83 26.65
N LYS A 483 1.29 -10.37 26.45
CA LYS A 483 1.05 -11.82 26.40
C LYS A 483 1.86 -12.52 25.32
N SER A 484 2.06 -11.87 24.17
CA SER A 484 2.86 -12.41 23.06
C SER A 484 4.38 -12.42 23.29
N GLU A 485 4.89 -11.81 24.37
CA GLU A 485 6.32 -11.62 24.61
C GLU A 485 7.10 -12.94 24.65
N ASN A 486 6.55 -13.96 25.33
CA ASN A 486 7.20 -15.27 25.42
C ASN A 486 7.34 -15.94 24.05
N VAL A 487 6.27 -15.94 23.25
CA VAL A 487 6.28 -16.51 21.88
C VAL A 487 7.38 -15.85 21.05
N ILE A 488 7.52 -14.54 21.18
CA ILE A 488 8.45 -13.75 20.38
C ILE A 488 9.89 -13.97 20.80
N ASN A 489 10.17 -13.98 22.10
CA ASN A 489 11.53 -14.24 22.58
C ASN A 489 11.98 -15.65 22.14
N THR A 490 11.11 -16.65 22.26
CA THR A 490 11.39 -18.00 21.78
C THR A 490 11.61 -18.05 20.26
N PHE A 491 10.83 -17.29 19.49
CA PHE A 491 11.02 -17.21 18.03
C PHE A 491 12.38 -16.61 17.65
N TYR A 492 12.79 -15.53 18.32
CA TYR A 492 14.11 -14.93 18.08
C TYR A 492 15.25 -15.89 18.43
N GLU A 493 15.13 -16.56 19.57
CA GLU A 493 16.11 -17.56 20.02
C GLU A 493 16.24 -18.72 19.02
N GLU A 494 15.12 -19.30 18.56
CA GLU A 494 15.17 -20.43 17.62
C GLU A 494 15.66 -20.03 16.23
N VAL A 495 15.27 -18.85 15.73
CA VAL A 495 15.77 -18.35 14.44
C VAL A 495 17.29 -18.16 14.48
N GLU A 496 17.82 -17.62 15.58
CA GLU A 496 19.27 -17.44 15.76
C GLU A 496 19.99 -18.78 15.95
N GLU A 497 19.52 -19.65 16.86
CA GLU A 497 20.15 -20.93 17.19
C GLU A 497 20.24 -21.86 15.98
N LYS A 498 19.16 -21.93 15.19
CA LYS A 498 19.06 -22.82 14.02
C LYS A 498 19.49 -22.15 12.71
N SER A 499 19.83 -20.85 12.74
CA SER A 499 20.15 -20.05 11.55
C SER A 499 19.06 -20.16 10.47
N LEU A 500 17.79 -19.99 10.87
CA LEU A 500 16.66 -20.09 9.95
C LEU A 500 16.55 -18.87 9.04
N ILE A 501 15.92 -19.04 7.88
CA ILE A 501 15.46 -17.95 7.02
C ILE A 501 14.01 -17.64 7.40
N PRO A 502 13.73 -16.64 8.27
CA PRO A 502 12.36 -16.35 8.69
C PRO A 502 11.52 -15.76 7.55
N TYR A 503 12.14 -15.21 6.51
CA TYR A 503 11.49 -14.56 5.38
C TYR A 503 11.18 -15.57 4.27
N ALA A 504 9.90 -15.91 4.08
CA ALA A 504 9.46 -16.89 3.07
C ALA A 504 9.97 -16.56 1.65
N GLU A 505 10.03 -15.27 1.30
CA GLU A 505 10.49 -14.79 -0.02
C GLU A 505 11.95 -15.15 -0.36
N PHE A 506 12.79 -15.47 0.63
CA PHE A 506 14.18 -15.86 0.43
C PHE A 506 14.45 -17.37 0.64
N ARG A 507 13.41 -18.15 1.00
CA ARG A 507 13.54 -19.61 1.09
C ARG A 507 13.60 -20.23 -0.31
N GLN A 508 14.26 -21.38 -0.41
CA GLN A 508 14.26 -22.14 -1.66
C GLN A 508 12.85 -22.66 -1.96
N HIS A 509 12.39 -22.44 -3.19
CA HIS A 509 11.09 -22.90 -3.65
C HIS A 509 11.24 -24.29 -4.28
N THR A 510 11.04 -25.33 -3.49
CA THR A 510 10.99 -26.73 -3.93
C THR A 510 9.54 -27.20 -4.07
N VAL A 511 9.30 -28.32 -4.75
CA VAL A 511 7.97 -28.94 -4.79
C VAL A 511 7.46 -29.22 -3.38
N GLU A 512 8.34 -29.68 -2.48
CA GLU A 512 8.05 -29.94 -1.07
C GLU A 512 7.71 -28.66 -0.29
N ASN A 513 8.43 -27.55 -0.50
CA ASN A 513 8.18 -26.27 0.18
C ASN A 513 6.96 -25.49 -0.35
N ASN A 514 6.32 -25.93 -1.44
CA ASN A 514 5.10 -25.32 -1.95
C ASN A 514 3.85 -25.73 -1.13
N TYR A 515 3.97 -26.74 -0.29
CA TYR A 515 2.89 -27.26 0.54
C TYR A 515 3.04 -26.75 1.99
N TYR A 516 2.52 -25.55 2.27
CA TYR A 516 2.48 -24.87 3.59
C TYR A 516 1.66 -25.60 4.68
N ASN A 517 1.40 -26.87 4.45
CA ASN A 517 0.57 -27.74 5.25
C ASN A 517 1.18 -29.14 5.36
N GLN A 518 2.43 -29.37 4.96
CA GLN A 518 3.09 -30.66 5.05
C GLN A 518 4.34 -30.61 5.92
N ASN A 519 4.56 -31.69 6.68
CA ASN A 519 5.71 -31.94 7.56
C ASN A 519 6.08 -30.70 8.37
N GLU A 520 7.34 -30.25 8.28
CA GLU A 520 7.85 -29.13 9.06
C GLU A 520 7.22 -27.78 8.65
N GLN A 521 6.63 -27.68 7.46
CA GLN A 521 6.04 -26.45 6.91
C GLN A 521 4.61 -26.20 7.39
N GLN A 522 4.03 -27.10 8.19
CA GLN A 522 2.71 -26.91 8.78
C GLN A 522 2.63 -25.63 9.63
N SER A 523 1.73 -24.74 9.26
CA SER A 523 1.54 -23.43 9.89
C SER A 523 0.65 -23.48 11.12
N PHE A 524 1.21 -23.33 12.31
CA PHE A 524 0.44 -23.27 13.57
C PHE A 524 -0.12 -21.87 13.84
N GLY A 525 0.48 -20.85 13.25
CA GLY A 525 0.13 -19.45 13.48
C GLY A 525 1.10 -18.51 12.79
N TYR A 526 1.01 -17.23 13.12
CA TYR A 526 1.85 -16.21 12.52
C TYR A 526 2.14 -15.05 13.47
N LEU A 527 3.26 -14.39 13.23
CA LEU A 527 3.67 -13.14 13.86
C LEU A 527 3.63 -12.03 12.81
N THR A 528 3.06 -10.88 13.16
CA THR A 528 3.19 -9.67 12.33
C THR A 528 3.85 -8.58 13.15
N TYR A 529 4.90 -7.98 12.60
CA TYR A 529 5.60 -6.86 13.22
C TYR A 529 5.45 -5.62 12.37
N SER A 530 5.14 -4.49 13.00
CA SER A 530 5.44 -3.18 12.40
C SER A 530 6.40 -2.42 13.28
N GLY A 531 7.36 -1.77 12.64
CA GLY A 531 8.34 -0.94 13.31
C GLY A 531 8.93 0.12 12.38
N TYR A 532 9.96 0.79 12.85
CA TYR A 532 10.71 1.72 12.03
C TYR A 532 12.19 1.74 12.40
N VAL A 533 13.04 1.99 11.40
CA VAL A 533 14.47 2.29 11.55
C VAL A 533 14.74 3.64 10.93
N GLY A 534 15.12 4.62 11.75
CA GLY A 534 15.23 6.00 11.32
C GLY A 534 13.88 6.52 10.80
N MET A 535 13.84 6.92 9.53
CA MET A 535 12.63 7.42 8.84
C MET A 535 11.84 6.31 8.13
N VAL A 536 12.38 5.10 8.01
CA VAL A 536 11.79 4.04 7.18
C VAL A 536 10.98 3.11 8.07
N ARG A 537 9.70 2.92 7.73
CA ARG A 537 8.82 1.94 8.38
C ARG A 537 9.00 0.58 7.72
N TYR A 538 8.88 -0.47 8.51
CA TYR A 538 8.80 -1.84 8.02
C TYR A 538 7.54 -2.52 8.52
N TYR A 539 7.12 -3.53 7.77
CA TYR A 539 6.09 -4.51 8.14
C TYR A 539 6.59 -5.88 7.74
N ASP A 540 6.68 -6.79 8.70
CA ASP A 540 7.09 -8.16 8.46
C ASP A 540 6.00 -9.12 8.92
N TYR A 541 5.88 -10.21 8.17
CA TYR A 541 5.03 -11.35 8.47
C TYR A 541 5.93 -12.58 8.60
N PHE A 542 5.83 -13.27 9.72
CA PHE A 542 6.58 -14.49 10.00
C PHE A 542 5.61 -15.62 10.31
N GLU A 543 5.84 -16.76 9.70
CA GLU A 543 5.08 -17.97 9.94
C GLU A 543 5.64 -18.73 11.14
N ILE A 544 4.77 -19.27 11.98
CA ILE A 544 5.14 -20.16 13.10
C ILE A 544 4.89 -21.59 12.62
N ASN A 545 5.97 -22.30 12.32
CA ASN A 545 5.95 -23.67 11.82
C ASN A 545 6.85 -24.59 12.66
N LEU A 546 6.86 -25.89 12.35
CA LEU A 546 7.60 -26.91 13.10
C LEU A 546 9.12 -26.84 12.92
N GLU A 547 9.66 -25.94 12.10
CA GLU A 547 11.08 -25.58 12.15
C GLU A 547 11.41 -24.83 13.47
N THR A 548 10.38 -24.23 14.09
CA THR A 548 10.38 -23.52 15.38
C THR A 548 9.46 -24.18 16.43
N PRO A 549 9.68 -25.44 16.82
CA PRO A 549 8.83 -26.20 17.73
C PRO A 549 8.69 -25.55 19.12
N ASN A 550 9.72 -24.89 19.66
CA ASN A 550 9.57 -24.22 20.95
C ASN A 550 8.61 -23.02 20.81
N THR A 551 8.69 -22.30 19.69
CA THR A 551 7.78 -21.21 19.34
C THR A 551 6.35 -21.71 19.12
N CYS A 552 6.17 -22.84 18.41
CA CYS A 552 4.86 -23.48 18.28
C CYS A 552 4.29 -23.84 19.64
N SER A 553 5.09 -24.43 20.54
CA SER A 553 4.65 -24.78 21.89
C SER A 553 4.24 -23.53 22.69
N ALA A 554 5.05 -22.46 22.63
CA ALA A 554 4.73 -21.19 23.26
C ALA A 554 3.45 -20.56 22.69
N TRP A 555 3.25 -20.65 21.39
CA TRP A 555 2.04 -20.18 20.69
C TRP A 555 0.79 -20.95 21.13
N MET A 556 0.86 -22.28 21.11
CA MET A 556 -0.22 -23.15 21.56
C MET A 556 -0.56 -22.86 23.02
N LYS A 557 0.44 -22.71 23.88
CA LYS A 557 0.24 -22.34 25.28
C LYS A 557 -0.48 -20.99 25.40
N MET A 558 -0.02 -19.96 24.69
CA MET A 558 -0.65 -18.64 24.70
C MET A 558 -2.14 -18.70 24.28
N LYS A 559 -2.47 -19.51 23.26
CA LYS A 559 -3.85 -19.72 22.82
C LYS A 559 -4.67 -20.49 23.85
N ASN A 560 -4.12 -21.56 24.42
CA ASN A 560 -4.79 -22.36 25.43
C ASN A 560 -5.06 -21.56 26.72
N ASP A 561 -4.08 -20.78 27.18
CA ASP A 561 -4.21 -19.90 28.36
C ASP A 561 -5.25 -18.78 28.13
N GLY A 562 -5.46 -18.39 26.88
CA GLY A 562 -6.47 -17.42 26.46
C GLY A 562 -7.83 -18.04 26.10
N SER A 563 -7.99 -19.35 26.23
CA SER A 563 -9.22 -20.04 25.86
C SER A 563 -10.37 -19.72 26.80
N SER A 564 -11.55 -19.52 26.22
CA SER A 564 -12.77 -19.24 26.96
C SER A 564 -13.96 -19.65 26.12
N LYS A 565 -15.05 -20.15 26.71
CA LYS A 565 -16.31 -20.34 25.98
C LYS A 565 -16.18 -21.26 24.75
N GLU A 566 -15.48 -22.39 24.88
CA GLU A 566 -15.38 -23.40 23.81
C GLU A 566 -16.69 -24.18 23.62
N TYR A 567 -17.49 -24.31 24.68
CA TYR A 567 -18.84 -24.92 24.68
C TYR A 567 -18.91 -26.28 23.94
N LEU A 568 -17.91 -27.14 24.12
CA LEU A 568 -17.81 -28.41 23.39
C LEU A 568 -19.00 -29.35 23.67
N ASP A 569 -19.61 -29.22 24.85
CA ASP A 569 -20.83 -29.94 25.25
C ASP A 569 -22.06 -29.46 24.50
N LEU A 570 -22.18 -28.15 24.28
CA LEU A 570 -23.25 -27.56 23.47
C LEU A 570 -23.02 -27.85 21.98
N LEU A 571 -21.76 -27.80 21.51
CA LEU A 571 -21.39 -28.24 20.16
C LEU A 571 -21.86 -29.66 19.90
N SER A 572 -21.55 -30.60 20.80
CA SER A 572 -21.98 -32.00 20.67
C SER A 572 -23.51 -32.13 20.65
N GLN A 573 -24.23 -31.40 21.52
CA GLN A 573 -25.69 -31.44 21.57
C GLN A 573 -26.35 -30.86 20.30
N ILE A 574 -25.83 -29.74 19.79
CA ILE A 574 -26.32 -29.11 18.55
C ILE A 574 -25.98 -30.00 17.35
N CYS A 575 -24.81 -30.65 17.35
CA CYS A 575 -24.45 -31.62 16.33
C CYS A 575 -25.37 -32.85 16.35
N ASP A 576 -25.75 -33.36 17.53
CA ASP A 576 -26.76 -34.42 17.65
C ASP A 576 -28.14 -33.96 17.12
N ALA A 577 -28.55 -32.71 17.40
CA ALA A 577 -29.80 -32.13 16.88
C ALA A 577 -29.78 -31.88 15.36
N SER A 578 -28.59 -31.77 14.75
CA SER A 578 -28.44 -31.46 13.33
C SER A 578 -28.97 -32.54 12.38
N GLU A 579 -29.20 -33.76 12.87
CA GLU A 579 -29.83 -34.84 12.09
C GLU A 579 -31.22 -34.45 11.57
N SER A 580 -32.05 -33.85 12.43
CA SER A 580 -33.37 -33.30 12.08
C SER A 580 -33.65 -32.00 12.83
N PHE A 581 -33.02 -30.91 12.38
CA PHE A 581 -33.32 -29.56 12.87
C PHE A 581 -34.84 -29.28 12.83
N LEU A 582 -35.36 -28.78 13.95
CA LEU A 582 -36.79 -28.56 14.16
C LEU A 582 -37.25 -27.23 13.58
N ASP A 583 -36.36 -26.23 13.55
CA ASP A 583 -36.64 -24.92 12.97
C ASP A 583 -35.79 -24.68 11.71
N THR A 584 -36.39 -24.05 10.70
CA THR A 584 -35.69 -23.59 9.48
C THR A 584 -34.52 -22.65 9.72
N SER A 585 -34.47 -22.05 10.90
CA SER A 585 -33.42 -21.12 11.31
C SER A 585 -32.35 -21.79 12.17
N ASP A 586 -32.49 -23.07 12.55
CA ASP A 586 -31.43 -23.82 13.20
C ASP A 586 -30.22 -23.97 12.28
N SER A 587 -29.02 -23.95 12.83
CA SER A 587 -27.79 -24.07 12.06
C SER A 587 -26.63 -24.54 12.91
N ILE A 588 -25.65 -25.15 12.25
CA ILE A 588 -24.35 -25.45 12.81
C ILE A 588 -23.29 -25.22 11.72
N ASP A 589 -22.21 -24.56 12.10
CA ASP A 589 -21.02 -24.36 11.28
C ASP A 589 -19.79 -24.67 12.14
N VAL A 590 -19.01 -25.65 11.74
CA VAL A 590 -17.84 -26.14 12.46
C VAL A 590 -16.67 -26.29 11.50
N THR A 591 -15.51 -25.77 11.92
CA THR A 591 -14.22 -26.01 11.29
C THR A 591 -13.33 -26.78 12.26
N PHE A 592 -12.97 -28.01 11.88
CA PHE A 592 -11.99 -28.84 12.57
C PHE A 592 -10.65 -28.73 11.85
N THR A 593 -9.68 -28.01 12.42
CA THR A 593 -8.33 -27.95 11.85
C THR A 593 -7.41 -28.92 12.57
N LEU A 594 -6.93 -29.92 11.84
CA LEU A 594 -6.02 -30.94 12.34
C LEU A 594 -4.58 -30.61 11.95
N TYR A 595 -3.64 -30.89 12.84
CA TYR A 595 -2.20 -30.76 12.63
C TYR A 595 -1.53 -32.10 12.92
N ASN A 596 -0.44 -32.38 12.22
CA ASN A 596 0.30 -33.64 12.23
C ASN A 596 -0.56 -34.86 11.89
N LEU A 597 -1.51 -34.69 10.97
CA LEU A 597 -2.33 -35.79 10.48
C LEU A 597 -1.44 -36.75 9.68
N PRO A 598 -1.26 -38.01 10.09
CA PRO A 598 -0.41 -38.95 9.38
C PRO A 598 -1.07 -39.39 8.08
N PHE A 599 -0.27 -39.54 7.02
CA PHE A 599 -0.68 -40.07 5.73
C PHE A 599 0.10 -41.34 5.38
N SER A 600 -0.47 -42.13 4.46
CA SER A 600 0.08 -43.42 4.01
C SER A 600 1.39 -43.32 3.22
N ASP A 601 1.79 -42.11 2.81
CA ASP A 601 3.06 -41.82 2.15
C ASP A 601 4.13 -41.33 3.14
N ASP A 602 3.93 -41.61 4.43
CA ASP A 602 4.76 -41.18 5.56
C ASP A 602 4.77 -39.65 5.80
N THR A 603 4.00 -38.86 5.04
CA THR A 603 3.88 -37.43 5.29
C THR A 603 2.96 -37.14 6.47
N LYS A 604 3.23 -36.04 7.18
CA LYS A 604 2.31 -35.46 8.16
C LYS A 604 1.73 -34.19 7.57
N GLN A 605 0.42 -34.01 7.62
CA GLN A 605 -0.22 -32.84 7.01
C GLN A 605 -1.15 -32.11 7.97
N SER A 606 -1.32 -30.81 7.77
CA SER A 606 -2.39 -30.04 8.39
C SER A 606 -3.57 -29.92 7.42
N MET A 607 -4.78 -30.25 7.90
CA MET A 607 -5.98 -30.28 7.08
C MET A 607 -7.20 -29.80 7.86
N SER A 608 -8.07 -29.02 7.20
CA SER A 608 -9.32 -28.55 7.79
C SER A 608 -10.52 -29.33 7.24
N PHE A 609 -11.38 -29.79 8.14
CA PHE A 609 -12.65 -30.45 7.83
C PHE A 609 -13.80 -29.54 8.24
N TYR A 610 -14.72 -29.31 7.30
CA TYR A 610 -15.83 -28.38 7.48
C TYR A 610 -17.15 -29.12 7.60
N TYR A 611 -17.94 -28.77 8.61
CA TYR A 611 -19.30 -29.26 8.78
C TYR A 611 -20.26 -28.08 8.89
N ASN A 612 -21.08 -27.89 7.86
CA ASN A 612 -22.12 -26.87 7.84
C ASN A 612 -23.47 -27.52 7.56
N ARG A 613 -24.47 -27.19 8.36
CA ARG A 613 -25.87 -27.60 8.13
C ARG A 613 -26.83 -26.53 8.63
N TYR A 614 -27.97 -26.38 7.95
CA TYR A 614 -29.03 -25.45 8.33
C TYR A 614 -30.42 -26.09 8.23
N GLY A 615 -31.38 -25.53 8.95
CA GLY A 615 -32.77 -25.95 8.95
C GLY A 615 -33.40 -25.83 7.56
N GLY A 616 -33.95 -26.93 7.06
CA GLY A 616 -34.51 -26.99 5.71
C GLY A 616 -33.51 -27.42 4.63
N ASP A 617 -32.27 -27.75 4.98
CA ASP A 617 -31.36 -28.47 4.09
C ASP A 617 -31.86 -29.91 3.84
N THR A 618 -32.23 -30.19 2.59
CA THR A 618 -32.72 -31.49 2.10
C THR A 618 -31.67 -32.24 1.28
N SER A 619 -30.43 -31.77 1.25
CA SER A 619 -29.36 -32.42 0.48
C SER A 619 -28.98 -33.77 1.08
N ASN A 620 -29.05 -34.83 0.26
CA ASN A 620 -28.62 -36.18 0.66
C ASN A 620 -27.10 -36.27 0.93
N SER A 621 -26.31 -35.29 0.50
CA SER A 621 -24.88 -35.21 0.78
C SER A 621 -24.61 -34.90 2.25
N ASN A 622 -25.37 -33.98 2.84
CA ASN A 622 -25.11 -33.51 4.21
C ASN A 622 -25.54 -34.51 5.27
N SER A 623 -26.48 -35.41 4.99
CA SER A 623 -26.88 -36.49 5.92
C SER A 623 -25.76 -37.50 6.18
N GLN A 624 -24.83 -37.72 5.24
CA GLN A 624 -23.72 -38.67 5.41
C GLN A 624 -22.60 -38.12 6.32
N TYR A 625 -22.45 -36.79 6.41
CA TYR A 625 -21.48 -36.15 7.31
C TYR A 625 -21.96 -36.08 8.77
N VAL A 626 -23.27 -36.20 9.03
CA VAL A 626 -23.88 -36.05 10.37
C VAL A 626 -23.31 -37.04 11.37
N GLU A 627 -23.26 -38.33 11.01
CA GLU A 627 -22.77 -39.37 11.92
C GLU A 627 -21.27 -39.20 12.21
N LEU A 628 -20.49 -38.85 11.17
CA LEU A 628 -19.06 -38.54 11.32
C LEU A 628 -18.85 -37.32 12.24
N ALA A 629 -19.65 -36.27 12.08
CA ALA A 629 -19.59 -35.07 12.90
C ALA A 629 -20.03 -35.33 14.36
N LYS A 630 -21.10 -36.10 14.57
CA LYS A 630 -21.59 -36.50 15.90
C LYS A 630 -20.54 -37.30 16.65
N GLU A 631 -19.87 -38.22 15.97
CA GLU A 631 -18.84 -39.03 16.61
C GLU A 631 -17.57 -38.21 16.90
N LEU A 632 -17.10 -37.41 15.94
CA LEU A 632 -15.93 -36.55 16.13
C LEU A 632 -16.12 -35.54 17.25
N THR A 633 -17.29 -34.93 17.38
CA THR A 633 -17.60 -33.98 18.48
C THR A 633 -17.66 -34.68 19.84
N LYS A 634 -18.11 -35.94 19.92
CA LYS A 634 -18.06 -36.76 21.14
C LYS A 634 -16.63 -37.16 21.54
N LEU A 635 -15.76 -37.43 20.57
CA LEU A 635 -14.34 -37.66 20.82
C LEU A 635 -13.64 -36.36 21.25
N LEU A 636 -14.01 -35.23 20.64
CA LEU A 636 -13.51 -33.90 21.01
C LEU A 636 -13.84 -33.54 22.47
N LEU A 637 -14.99 -33.96 23.00
CA LEU A 637 -15.34 -33.77 24.41
C LEU A 637 -14.35 -34.44 25.39
N LYS A 638 -13.75 -35.56 24.98
CA LYS A 638 -12.76 -36.29 25.79
C LYS A 638 -11.33 -35.74 25.64
N SER A 639 -11.09 -34.94 24.60
CA SER A 639 -9.78 -34.38 24.29
C SER A 639 -9.28 -33.41 25.37
N LYS A 640 -7.96 -33.29 25.50
CA LYS A 640 -7.31 -32.42 26.49
C LYS A 640 -6.46 -31.35 25.82
N PRO A 641 -6.37 -30.12 26.35
CA PRO A 641 -5.46 -29.13 25.83
C PRO A 641 -4.02 -29.65 25.77
N THR A 642 -3.30 -29.33 24.70
CA THR A 642 -1.91 -29.72 24.49
C THR A 642 -1.06 -28.53 24.08
N THR A 643 0.22 -28.57 24.44
CA THR A 643 1.25 -27.64 23.99
C THR A 643 2.38 -28.37 23.26
N ASP A 644 2.20 -29.66 22.95
CA ASP A 644 3.14 -30.43 22.13
C ASP A 644 2.80 -30.24 20.64
N PRO A 645 3.64 -29.52 19.88
CA PRO A 645 3.37 -29.26 18.48
C PRO A 645 3.66 -30.46 17.58
N ASN A 646 4.26 -31.55 18.07
CA ASN A 646 4.52 -32.76 17.27
C ASN A 646 3.40 -33.81 17.37
N ALA A 647 2.49 -33.64 18.33
CA ALA A 647 1.34 -34.50 18.52
C ALA A 647 0.27 -34.26 17.43
N LEU A 648 -0.51 -35.30 17.10
CA LEU A 648 -1.75 -35.12 16.35
C LEU A 648 -2.70 -34.27 17.20
N CYS A 649 -2.97 -33.04 16.76
CA CYS A 649 -3.78 -32.12 17.53
C CYS A 649 -4.87 -31.45 16.68
N ILE A 650 -5.94 -31.04 17.35
CA ILE A 650 -7.12 -30.42 16.76
C ILE A 650 -7.34 -29.02 17.32
N TYR A 651 -7.71 -28.10 16.44
CA TYR A 651 -8.13 -26.74 16.76
C TYR A 651 -9.51 -26.50 16.14
N THR A 652 -10.53 -26.36 16.98
CA THR A 652 -11.94 -26.35 16.54
C THR A 652 -12.60 -25.01 16.75
N GLN A 653 -13.07 -24.39 15.67
CA GLN A 653 -13.92 -23.20 15.72
C GLN A 653 -15.34 -23.56 15.30
N TRP A 654 -16.35 -23.08 16.02
CA TRP A 654 -17.74 -23.36 15.67
C TRP A 654 -18.71 -22.24 16.04
N SER A 655 -19.85 -22.22 15.34
CA SER A 655 -21.02 -21.45 15.71
C SER A 655 -22.29 -22.24 15.40
N GLY A 656 -23.36 -22.00 16.15
CA GLY A 656 -24.61 -22.69 15.86
C GLY A 656 -25.73 -22.37 16.83
N ARG A 657 -26.93 -22.80 16.44
CA ARG A 657 -28.15 -22.76 17.24
C ARG A 657 -29.01 -23.95 16.84
N ALA A 658 -29.60 -24.61 17.80
CA ALA A 658 -30.60 -25.62 17.52
C ALA A 658 -31.67 -25.63 18.59
N MET A 659 -32.90 -25.89 18.15
CA MET A 659 -34.00 -26.18 19.05
C MET A 659 -33.92 -27.64 19.50
N GLY A 660 -33.94 -27.86 20.82
CA GLY A 660 -33.99 -29.20 21.40
C GLY A 660 -35.37 -29.82 21.29
N ALA A 661 -35.49 -31.11 21.62
CA ALA A 661 -36.74 -31.88 21.55
C ALA A 661 -37.91 -31.25 22.35
N ASN A 662 -37.61 -30.47 23.39
CA ASN A 662 -38.59 -29.78 24.22
C ASN A 662 -39.08 -28.45 23.63
N HIS A 663 -38.67 -28.10 22.41
CA HIS A 663 -38.92 -26.81 21.74
C HIS A 663 -38.24 -25.59 22.41
N ASP A 664 -37.28 -25.84 23.30
CA ASP A 664 -36.37 -24.84 23.88
C ASP A 664 -35.03 -24.86 23.15
N TYR A 665 -34.35 -23.71 23.06
CA TYR A 665 -33.02 -23.64 22.43
C TYR A 665 -31.94 -24.32 23.28
N ILE A 666 -31.11 -25.16 22.65
CA ILE A 666 -29.94 -25.78 23.28
C ILE A 666 -28.96 -24.68 23.66
N GLY A 667 -28.63 -24.56 24.94
CA GLY A 667 -27.73 -23.51 25.44
C GLY A 667 -28.31 -22.10 25.36
N ALA A 668 -29.63 -21.93 25.51
CA ALA A 668 -30.33 -20.64 25.41
C ALA A 668 -29.67 -19.51 26.24
N ASP A 669 -29.12 -19.82 27.42
CA ASP A 669 -28.46 -18.85 28.30
C ASP A 669 -27.14 -18.30 27.72
N GLU A 670 -26.50 -19.04 26.82
CA GLU A 670 -25.22 -18.69 26.18
C GLU A 670 -25.42 -18.07 24.78
N MET A 671 -26.67 -18.03 24.29
CA MET A 671 -26.99 -17.43 23.00
C MET A 671 -26.84 -15.91 23.02
N ILE A 672 -26.13 -15.37 22.03
CA ILE A 672 -25.92 -13.93 21.90
C ILE A 672 -27.11 -13.33 21.15
N TYR A 673 -28.04 -12.71 21.87
CA TYR A 673 -29.13 -11.95 21.26
C TYR A 673 -28.64 -10.56 20.83
N PRO A 674 -28.91 -10.11 19.59
CA PRO A 674 -28.51 -8.78 19.16
C PRO A 674 -29.24 -7.72 19.99
N VAL A 675 -28.50 -6.88 20.71
CA VAL A 675 -29.02 -5.58 21.18
C VAL A 675 -28.99 -4.65 19.97
N SER A 676 -30.13 -4.48 19.31
CA SER A 676 -30.23 -3.59 18.15
C SER A 676 -30.05 -2.12 18.58
N THR A 677 -28.82 -1.62 18.45
CA THR A 677 -28.60 -0.17 18.27
C THR A 677 -28.18 0.04 16.82
N TYR A 678 -29.15 0.47 16.01
CA TYR A 678 -28.89 0.96 14.66
C TYR A 678 -27.82 2.06 14.72
N SER A 679 -26.61 1.77 14.23
CA SER A 679 -25.67 2.81 13.82
C SER A 679 -25.19 2.51 12.40
N ASN A 680 -25.48 3.43 11.50
CA ASN A 680 -25.07 3.38 10.10
C ASN A 680 -23.54 3.37 10.00
N SER A 681 -22.94 2.27 9.56
CA SER A 681 -21.62 2.34 8.92
C SER A 681 -21.52 1.34 7.76
N LEU A 682 -20.98 1.85 6.65
CA LEU A 682 -20.85 1.20 5.36
C LEU A 682 -19.57 0.36 5.28
N TYR A 683 -19.67 -0.74 4.52
CA TYR A 683 -18.65 -1.61 3.92
C TYR A 683 -18.10 -2.79 4.76
N GLY A 684 -18.62 -3.99 4.47
CA GLY A 684 -17.77 -5.01 3.84
C GLY A 684 -17.28 -6.22 4.63
N THR A 685 -18.07 -6.82 5.53
CA THR A 685 -18.02 -8.26 5.86
C THR A 685 -19.37 -8.67 6.47
N TYR A 686 -19.92 -9.83 6.11
CA TYR A 686 -21.24 -10.29 6.56
C TYR A 686 -21.23 -10.64 8.06
N GLY A 687 -21.63 -9.69 8.91
CA GLY A 687 -21.89 -9.88 10.34
C GLY A 687 -22.13 -8.52 11.05
N ASP A 688 -23.17 -8.42 11.88
CA ASP A 688 -23.44 -7.22 12.68
C ASP A 688 -22.47 -7.20 13.88
N VAL A 689 -21.79 -6.09 14.17
CA VAL A 689 -20.92 -5.98 15.36
C VAL A 689 -21.73 -5.44 16.54
N VAL A 690 -21.78 -6.17 17.65
CA VAL A 690 -22.45 -5.79 18.90
C VAL A 690 -21.41 -5.66 20.01
N TYR A 691 -21.56 -4.70 20.92
CA TYR A 691 -20.65 -4.53 22.06
C TYR A 691 -21.28 -5.12 23.33
N ALA A 692 -20.54 -5.95 24.08
CA ALA A 692 -20.98 -6.41 25.40
C ALA A 692 -21.03 -5.25 26.40
N SER A 693 -21.66 -5.50 27.56
CA SER A 693 -21.66 -4.57 28.70
C SER A 693 -20.26 -4.24 29.23
N ASP A 694 -19.26 -5.09 28.95
CA ASP A 694 -17.85 -4.85 29.26
C ASP A 694 -17.09 -4.08 28.17
N GLY A 695 -17.75 -3.74 27.06
CA GLY A 695 -17.18 -3.01 25.93
C GLY A 695 -16.48 -3.86 24.87
N SER A 696 -16.48 -5.19 24.98
CA SER A 696 -15.91 -6.08 23.96
C SER A 696 -16.78 -6.13 22.69
N ALA A 697 -16.15 -6.01 21.52
CA ALA A 697 -16.84 -6.15 20.23
C ALA A 697 -17.07 -7.63 19.90
N MET A 698 -18.30 -7.99 19.58
CA MET A 698 -18.73 -9.32 19.18
C MET A 698 -19.31 -9.26 17.77
N TYR A 699 -18.90 -10.20 16.92
CA TYR A 699 -19.55 -10.41 15.63
C TYR A 699 -20.80 -11.27 15.85
N VAL A 700 -21.95 -10.79 15.39
CA VAL A 700 -23.25 -11.42 15.54
C VAL A 700 -23.84 -11.62 14.15
N SER A 701 -23.98 -12.87 13.73
CA SER A 701 -24.86 -13.18 12.60
C SER A 701 -26.31 -12.97 13.03
N ARG A 702 -27.17 -12.58 12.10
CA ARG A 702 -28.61 -12.49 12.33
C ARG A 702 -29.11 -13.85 12.83
N ASN A 703 -29.61 -13.88 14.07
CA ASN A 703 -30.38 -14.97 14.72
C ASN A 703 -29.65 -15.73 15.86
N GLY A 704 -29.28 -15.07 16.97
CA GLY A 704 -29.17 -15.72 18.29
C GLY A 704 -28.40 -17.05 18.34
N SER A 705 -27.16 -17.09 17.84
CA SER A 705 -26.32 -18.30 17.82
C SER A 705 -25.27 -18.28 18.94
N ILE A 706 -24.82 -19.46 19.34
CA ILE A 706 -23.66 -19.67 20.22
C ILE A 706 -22.41 -19.64 19.35
N TYR A 707 -21.32 -19.07 19.87
CA TYR A 707 -20.02 -19.00 19.20
C TYR A 707 -18.92 -19.51 20.14
N SER A 708 -18.01 -20.33 19.61
CA SER A 708 -16.75 -20.62 20.31
C SER A 708 -15.83 -19.42 20.26
N TYR A 709 -15.23 -19.05 21.40
CA TYR A 709 -14.22 -18.00 21.46
C TYR A 709 -12.84 -18.59 21.77
N ASN A 710 -11.78 -18.11 21.11
CA ASN A 710 -10.38 -18.49 21.38
C ASN A 710 -10.14 -20.00 21.69
N PRO A 711 -10.48 -20.95 20.80
CA PRO A 711 -10.40 -22.37 21.14
C PRO A 711 -8.97 -22.84 21.46
N CYS A 712 -8.86 -23.95 22.19
CA CYS A 712 -7.57 -24.58 22.50
C CYS A 712 -7.09 -25.49 21.36
N TYR A 713 -5.78 -25.71 21.31
CA TYR A 713 -5.22 -26.91 20.68
C TYR A 713 -5.42 -28.10 21.61
N ARG A 714 -6.02 -29.19 21.11
CA ARG A 714 -6.36 -30.37 21.91
C ARG A 714 -5.78 -31.64 21.30
N VAL A 715 -5.42 -32.60 22.14
CA VAL A 715 -4.95 -33.93 21.77
C VAL A 715 -5.97 -34.97 22.21
N PHE A 716 -6.10 -36.04 21.43
CA PHE A 716 -6.94 -37.19 21.76
C PHE A 716 -6.17 -38.18 22.64
N ALA A 717 -6.88 -39.02 23.39
CA ALA A 717 -6.23 -40.14 24.07
C ALA A 717 -5.76 -41.16 23.02
N PRO A 718 -4.66 -41.91 23.25
CA PRO A 718 -4.16 -42.89 22.28
C PRO A 718 -5.21 -43.92 21.83
N GLU A 719 -6.12 -44.30 22.73
CA GLU A 719 -7.24 -45.21 22.44
C GLU A 719 -8.33 -44.62 21.53
N ASP A 720 -8.50 -43.29 21.53
CA ASP A 720 -9.49 -42.59 20.70
C ASP A 720 -8.88 -42.17 19.34
N GLU A 721 -7.55 -42.02 19.26
CA GLU A 721 -6.82 -41.51 18.09
C GLU A 721 -7.04 -42.35 16.83
N ALA A 722 -6.96 -43.68 16.94
CA ALA A 722 -7.22 -44.59 15.81
C ALA A 722 -8.61 -44.40 15.22
N ARG A 723 -9.62 -44.14 16.07
CA ARG A 723 -10.99 -43.91 15.63
C ARG A 723 -11.15 -42.53 14.97
N VAL A 724 -10.45 -41.51 15.48
CA VAL A 724 -10.41 -40.18 14.84
C VAL A 724 -9.87 -40.29 13.41
N LEU A 725 -8.75 -40.98 13.21
CA LEU A 725 -8.15 -41.16 11.88
C LEU A 725 -9.12 -41.85 10.91
N GLU A 726 -9.83 -42.88 11.36
CA GLU A 726 -10.84 -43.57 10.56
C GLU A 726 -11.99 -42.65 10.15
N ILE A 727 -12.52 -41.84 11.07
CA ILE A 727 -13.58 -40.86 10.80
C ILE A 727 -13.12 -39.84 9.76
N LEU A 728 -11.90 -39.31 9.89
CA LEU A 728 -11.34 -38.31 8.99
C LEU A 728 -11.10 -38.87 7.59
N GLU A 729 -10.64 -40.11 7.47
CA GLU A 729 -10.49 -40.77 6.15
C GLU A 729 -11.86 -40.99 5.49
N GLN A 730 -12.87 -41.44 6.25
CA GLN A 730 -14.23 -41.55 5.74
C GLN A 730 -14.76 -40.20 5.26
N TRP A 731 -14.52 -39.12 6.02
CA TRP A 731 -14.88 -37.76 5.64
C TRP A 731 -14.19 -37.32 4.35
N ARG A 732 -12.89 -37.64 4.20
CA ARG A 732 -12.12 -37.30 3.00
C ARG A 732 -12.63 -38.03 1.76
N ILE A 733 -12.91 -39.33 1.86
CA ILE A 733 -13.52 -40.13 0.79
C ILE A 733 -14.90 -39.57 0.40
N LEU A 734 -15.68 -39.15 1.40
CA LEU A 734 -16.98 -38.54 1.19
C LEU A 734 -16.88 -37.20 0.42
N ASN A 735 -15.94 -36.33 0.82
CA ASN A 735 -15.66 -35.06 0.13
C ASN A 735 -15.30 -35.29 -1.34
N ARG A 736 -14.46 -36.29 -1.64
CA ARG A 736 -14.11 -36.69 -3.02
C ARG A 736 -15.33 -37.08 -3.84
N THR A 737 -16.21 -37.89 -3.25
CA THR A 737 -17.39 -38.42 -3.93
C THR A 737 -18.38 -37.31 -4.35
N TYR A 738 -18.52 -36.27 -3.52
CA TYR A 738 -19.52 -35.22 -3.75
C TYR A 738 -18.99 -33.98 -4.49
N TYR A 739 -17.74 -33.57 -4.27
CA TYR A 739 -17.24 -32.28 -4.75
C TYR A 739 -16.32 -32.36 -5.98
N TYR A 740 -15.66 -33.49 -6.26
CA TYR A 740 -14.64 -33.61 -7.31
C TYR A 740 -15.11 -34.41 -8.53
N THR A 741 -16.36 -34.26 -8.93
CA THR A 741 -16.95 -35.04 -10.04
C THR A 741 -16.55 -34.59 -11.45
N SER A 742 -15.79 -33.49 -11.63
CA SER A 742 -15.49 -32.94 -12.97
C SER A 742 -14.04 -33.04 -13.45
N ASP A 743 -13.05 -33.31 -12.59
CA ASP A 743 -11.66 -33.52 -12.99
C ASP A 743 -11.18 -34.83 -12.35
N GLY A 744 -10.74 -35.78 -13.18
CA GLY A 744 -10.50 -37.18 -12.79
C GLY A 744 -9.78 -37.33 -11.45
N VAL A 745 -10.38 -38.13 -10.57
CA VAL A 745 -9.78 -38.55 -9.30
C VAL A 745 -8.47 -39.29 -9.62
N ASP A 746 -7.34 -38.78 -9.13
CA ASP A 746 -6.08 -39.50 -9.23
C ASP A 746 -6.08 -40.59 -8.15
N ASP A 747 -6.16 -41.87 -8.57
CA ASP A 747 -6.20 -43.05 -7.70
C ASP A 747 -4.93 -43.22 -6.84
N GLY A 748 -3.92 -42.35 -7.02
CA GLY A 748 -2.64 -42.35 -6.31
C GLY A 748 -2.52 -41.43 -5.09
N GLU A 749 -3.55 -40.66 -4.71
CA GLU A 749 -3.46 -39.76 -3.54
C GLU A 749 -3.40 -40.53 -2.19
N PRO A 750 -2.46 -40.20 -1.29
CA PRO A 750 -2.22 -40.94 -0.04
C PRO A 750 -3.43 -40.88 0.92
N SER A 751 -3.67 -41.94 1.69
CA SER A 751 -4.77 -42.01 2.69
C SER A 751 -4.38 -41.44 4.05
N ILE A 752 -5.36 -41.00 4.84
CA ILE A 752 -5.14 -40.61 6.23
C ILE A 752 -4.92 -41.88 7.07
N GLY A 753 -3.76 -41.96 7.72
CA GLY A 753 -3.30 -43.11 8.50
C GLY A 753 -3.02 -44.37 7.69
N ASP A 754 -2.70 -45.47 8.38
CA ASP A 754 -2.44 -46.80 7.81
C ASP A 754 -3.73 -47.56 7.41
N VAL A 755 -4.79 -46.87 7.00
CA VAL A 755 -6.08 -47.50 6.70
C VAL A 755 -5.96 -48.30 5.41
N LEU A 756 -5.62 -49.59 5.56
CA LEU A 756 -5.24 -50.53 4.50
C LEU A 756 -6.37 -51.04 3.60
N GLN A 757 -7.57 -50.42 3.57
CA GLN A 757 -8.61 -50.82 2.63
C GLN A 757 -9.44 -49.64 2.12
N PRO A 758 -9.76 -49.58 0.81
CA PRO A 758 -10.87 -48.77 0.36
C PRO A 758 -12.14 -49.35 0.98
N LEU A 759 -12.65 -48.67 2.00
CA LEU A 759 -13.99 -48.94 2.52
C LEU A 759 -14.99 -48.75 1.37
N PRO A 760 -16.04 -49.59 1.29
CA PRO A 760 -16.88 -49.69 0.12
C PRO A 760 -17.45 -48.32 -0.24
N THR A 761 -17.19 -47.91 -1.49
CA THR A 761 -17.81 -46.73 -2.09
C THR A 761 -19.31 -46.80 -1.82
N PRO A 762 -19.94 -45.77 -1.21
CA PRO A 762 -21.39 -45.71 -1.13
C PRO A 762 -21.91 -45.84 -2.55
N THR A 763 -22.65 -46.91 -2.83
CA THR A 763 -23.26 -47.09 -4.14
C THR A 763 -24.22 -45.93 -4.34
N PRO A 764 -24.05 -45.08 -5.38
CA PRO A 764 -25.00 -44.01 -5.61
C PRO A 764 -26.36 -44.67 -5.87
N THR A 765 -27.32 -44.42 -4.99
CA THR A 765 -28.71 -44.72 -5.27
C THR A 765 -29.06 -43.94 -6.55
N PRO A 766 -29.58 -44.58 -7.61
CA PRO A 766 -29.88 -43.88 -8.85
C PRO A 766 -30.81 -42.70 -8.56
N ASN A 767 -30.44 -41.52 -9.08
CA ASN A 767 -31.38 -40.41 -9.21
C ASN A 767 -32.57 -40.92 -10.02
N ASN A 768 -33.67 -41.26 -9.34
CA ASN A 768 -34.96 -41.32 -9.99
C ASN A 768 -35.30 -39.90 -10.41
N ALA A 769 -35.18 -39.64 -11.71
CA ALA A 769 -35.69 -38.43 -12.32
C ALA A 769 -37.18 -38.29 -11.97
N GLY A 770 -37.50 -37.20 -11.28
CA GLY A 770 -38.84 -36.74 -10.93
C GLY A 770 -38.79 -35.25 -10.65
#